data_AF-A0A7X3NTI9-F1
#
_entry.id   AF-A0A7X3NTI9-F1
#
_cell.length_a   1.000
_cell.length_b   1.000
_cell.length_c   1.000
_cell.angle_alpha   90.00
_cell.angle_beta   90.00
_cell.angle_gamma   90.00
#
_symmetry.space_group_name_H-M   'P 1'
#
loop_
_entity.id
_entity.type
_entity.pdbx_description
1 polymer ?
#
loop_
_entity_poly.entity_id
_entity_poly.type
_entity_poly.pdbx_seq_one_letter_code
_entity_poly.pdbx_strand_id
1 'polypeptide(L)'
;MHRTLCHSFIRGDLVEREDDVQLIQRTLSGDDAAFGILLQRYQKSVHALVWRKLGDFHIAEDITQDTFLQAYKKLSTLKNHNQFAGWLYVIADRLCIDWSRKRRLITESLEDTPVEEVERSSYIHHVSEARETERTEHRRELVKKLLAKLPESERTVVTLYYLGEMTAKEIGKFLGVSVGTIKSRLRRGRKRLQEDEELMIQEVFGGVRIPTSLGENVMRQVADMKPTPAPVSKPFLPWMALGAAAVLVVLLLGASNRYLTRFQKPYSFESQSEPTIEIVDAPIVLDIPAKPAVRNQVGRGPNPGKTSRAGSEVSNVISTSIPSENATQFSTAQWMQGNGPPAGPVRNIFAMSDRTVYAIIQTGIYRLTADATAWTRLDAGIPIGESLMPMAAHSGRLYIVAADEIFASDNRGETWITLGPRPKGDAVELVITDAEEASSSQVSIAMYLALRDSGIFRSTDGGAQWTPLNDGLTGEKISAVAAVRNTVFAATENGLYRLDSDIWGKLPLDTSGVVCSLAVSGHNVYAGIGHKFLVRLTPSEMDEVMRDNRWHFAKIFHSTDLGASWTEIWHENQYLPTGPPAGITVLATGKTLLALGLVQSRSIDGGQTWTELGSDLNFRRRSRLPAVIVNEKTCYKANLFSIHRTTDGGASWHLFMNGMTGTLITDVVAFGNRLYAHNGYEVYQSTDAGVSWKIVPTDRQKAGFSPFTTSVTVDLKLIVVGNILYYLFSGGPTGANVGIFRLSTDGDRFTPVQGVPIFDRYKLADEKYKSKERDYRHVSRLRTETAAASRNVFYIEYIGELFKWKLGDPEWTSTGLIEDNHSDTSVQVFTLAVSGETVYAGKWDGKLFQSLDEGKSWRDVTPTLPIRLLTSKI
;
A
#
# COMPACT_ATOMS: atom_id res chain seq x y z
N MET A 1 9.10 9.39 50.92
CA MET A 1 8.56 10.69 50.44
C MET A 1 9.09 10.87 49.03
N HIS A 2 8.36 10.79 47.92
CA HIS A 2 6.93 10.78 47.64
C HIS A 2 6.60 9.62 46.68
N ARG A 3 5.56 8.85 47.03
CA ARG A 3 4.80 7.95 46.15
C ARG A 3 3.66 8.76 45.49
N THR A 4 3.07 8.16 44.46
CA THR A 4 1.79 8.49 43.79
C THR A 4 2.02 9.46 42.60
N LEU A 5 1.99 9.01 41.34
CA LEU A 5 0.79 8.54 40.63
C LEU A 5 1.17 7.61 39.45
N CYS A 6 0.61 6.40 39.46
CA CYS A 6 0.36 5.61 38.26
C CYS A 6 -1.09 5.08 38.39
N HIS A 7 -1.79 5.00 37.26
CA HIS A 7 -3.16 4.48 37.04
C HIS A 7 -4.40 5.34 37.38
N SER A 8 -4.90 6.03 36.34
CA SER A 8 -6.31 6.05 35.90
C SER A 8 -6.34 6.85 34.58
N PHE A 9 -6.62 6.30 33.40
CA PHE A 9 -7.99 6.13 32.88
C PHE A 9 -7.94 5.37 31.53
N ILE A 10 -8.46 4.14 31.50
CA ILE A 10 -9.39 3.73 30.42
C ILE A 10 -10.70 3.45 31.15
N ARG A 11 -11.59 4.44 31.13
CA ARG A 11 -13.03 4.28 31.33
C ARG A 11 -13.68 5.40 30.54
N GLY A 12 -14.63 5.06 29.69
CA GLY A 12 -15.43 6.04 28.98
C GLY A 12 -16.18 6.89 29.99
N ASP A 13 -15.74 8.14 30.13
CA ASP A 13 -16.51 9.23 30.72
C ASP A 13 -16.40 10.40 29.74
N LEU A 14 -17.55 11.04 29.50
CA LEU A 14 -17.70 12.28 28.74
C LEU A 14 -16.79 13.36 29.35
N VAL A 15 -15.57 13.51 28.86
CA VAL A 15 -14.81 14.74 29.07
C VAL A 15 -15.53 15.81 28.26
N GLU A 16 -16.28 16.68 28.93
CA GLU A 16 -16.82 17.89 28.31
C GLU A 16 -15.68 18.58 27.57
N ARG A 17 -15.79 18.69 26.23
CA ARG A 17 -14.83 19.47 25.43
C ARG A 17 -14.83 20.88 25.99
N GLU A 18 -13.70 21.34 26.54
CA GLU A 18 -13.54 22.73 26.95
C GLU A 18 -13.93 23.67 25.79
N ASP A 19 -14.86 24.59 26.10
CA ASP A 19 -15.39 25.55 25.15
C ASP A 19 -14.33 26.59 24.76
N ASP A 20 -14.38 27.09 23.53
CA ASP A 20 -13.40 28.06 22.99
C ASP A 20 -13.29 29.28 23.92
N VAL A 21 -14.41 29.70 24.51
CA VAL A 21 -14.48 30.85 25.42
C VAL A 21 -13.64 30.65 26.67
N GLN A 22 -13.65 29.44 27.24
CA GLN A 22 -12.90 29.12 28.46
C GLN A 22 -11.39 29.10 28.18
N LEU A 23 -11.00 28.52 27.05
CA LEU A 23 -9.60 28.51 26.60
C LEU A 23 -9.08 29.93 26.37
N ILE A 24 -9.87 30.80 25.73
CA ILE A 24 -9.50 32.21 25.51
C ILE A 24 -9.31 32.95 26.83
N GLN A 25 -10.21 32.75 27.81
CA GLN A 25 -10.09 33.38 29.12
C GLN A 25 -8.83 32.94 29.87
N ARG A 26 -8.47 31.65 29.79
CA ARG A 26 -7.23 31.11 30.36
C ARG A 26 -6.00 31.70 29.67
N THR A 27 -5.98 31.78 28.34
CA THR A 27 -4.91 32.44 27.59
C THR A 27 -4.74 33.90 28.00
N LEU A 28 -5.85 34.66 28.10
CA LEU A 28 -5.80 36.05 28.56
C LEU A 28 -5.35 36.20 30.03
N SER A 29 -5.44 35.12 30.81
CA SER A 29 -4.97 35.05 32.20
C SER A 29 -3.51 34.59 32.32
N GLY A 30 -2.82 34.36 31.20
CA GLY A 30 -1.40 33.96 31.15
C GLY A 30 -1.14 32.47 31.02
N ASP A 31 -2.18 31.66 30.76
CA ASP A 31 -2.02 30.23 30.46
C ASP A 31 -1.79 30.01 28.95
N ASP A 32 -0.53 30.04 28.53
CA ASP A 32 -0.16 29.85 27.13
C ASP A 32 -0.48 28.43 26.64
N ALA A 33 -0.53 27.44 27.52
CA ALA A 33 -0.92 26.08 27.15
C ALA A 33 -2.37 26.01 26.67
N ALA A 34 -3.26 26.86 27.21
CA ALA A 34 -4.64 26.99 26.72
C ALA A 34 -4.71 27.52 25.27
N PHE A 35 -3.76 28.38 24.87
CA PHE A 35 -3.68 28.83 23.47
C PHE A 35 -3.21 27.70 22.54
N GLY A 36 -2.30 26.84 23.03
CA GLY A 36 -1.88 25.63 22.32
C GLY A 36 -3.05 24.71 21.94
N ILE A 37 -4.06 24.60 22.81
CA ILE A 37 -5.28 23.83 22.54
C ILE A 37 -6.14 24.50 21.44
N LEU A 38 -6.28 25.83 21.46
CA LEU A 38 -6.95 26.58 20.39
C LEU A 38 -6.22 26.44 19.04
N LEU A 39 -4.89 26.51 19.06
CA LEU A 39 -4.07 26.32 17.88
C LEU A 39 -4.27 24.92 17.29
N GLN A 40 -4.17 23.87 18.11
CA GLN A 40 -4.40 22.49 17.66
C GLN A 40 -5.79 22.30 17.03
N ARG A 41 -6.81 22.98 17.57
CA ARG A 41 -8.20 22.91 17.10
C ARG A 41 -8.40 23.59 15.75
N TYR A 42 -7.71 24.69 15.45
CA TYR A 42 -7.99 25.50 14.26
C TYR A 42 -6.89 25.49 13.19
N GLN A 43 -5.70 24.97 13.48
CA GLN A 43 -4.56 25.02 12.54
C GLN A 43 -4.86 24.38 11.19
N LYS A 44 -5.57 23.23 11.18
CA LYS A 44 -5.97 22.56 9.93
C LYS A 44 -6.91 23.40 9.09
N SER A 45 -7.91 24.00 9.73
CA SER A 45 -8.91 24.84 9.06
C SER A 45 -8.32 26.12 8.48
N VAL A 46 -7.42 26.78 9.22
CA VAL A 46 -6.71 27.99 8.76
C VAL A 46 -5.78 27.64 7.61
N HIS A 47 -4.97 26.60 7.74
CA HIS A 47 -4.06 26.17 6.68
C HIS A 47 -4.80 25.81 5.39
N ALA A 48 -5.91 25.07 5.49
CA ALA A 48 -6.76 24.71 4.36
C ALA A 48 -7.32 25.95 3.64
N LEU A 49 -7.72 26.99 4.39
CA LEU A 49 -8.20 28.25 3.84
C LEU A 49 -7.10 29.01 3.09
N VAL A 50 -5.92 29.14 3.71
CA VAL A 50 -4.78 29.89 3.17
C VAL A 50 -4.27 29.20 1.91
N TRP A 51 -4.10 27.88 1.93
CA TRP A 51 -3.69 27.11 0.76
C TRP A 51 -4.66 27.26 -0.40
N ARG A 52 -5.98 27.25 -0.13
CA ARG A 52 -7.00 27.53 -1.15
C ARG A 52 -6.83 28.92 -1.78
N LYS A 53 -6.41 29.93 -1.01
CA LYS A 53 -6.30 31.32 -1.49
C LYS A 53 -5.00 31.58 -2.25
N LEU A 54 -3.89 30.97 -1.81
CA LEU A 54 -2.55 31.29 -2.31
C LEU A 54 -2.03 30.24 -3.30
N GLY A 55 -2.53 28.99 -3.22
CA GLY A 55 -2.23 27.92 -4.17
C GLY A 55 -0.83 27.32 -4.06
N ASP A 56 -0.08 27.69 -3.01
CA ASP A 56 1.27 27.20 -2.67
C ASP A 56 1.25 26.70 -1.22
N PHE A 57 1.80 25.51 -1.00
CA PHE A 57 1.72 24.79 0.29
C PHE A 57 2.67 25.36 1.34
N HIS A 58 3.92 25.67 0.94
CA HIS A 58 4.92 26.20 1.87
C HIS A 58 4.56 27.62 2.32
N ILE A 59 4.10 28.44 1.38
CA ILE A 59 3.59 29.78 1.71
C ILE A 59 2.34 29.69 2.60
N ALA A 60 1.50 28.66 2.40
CA ALA A 60 0.33 28.47 3.26
C ALA A 60 0.71 28.12 4.70
N GLU A 61 1.80 27.40 4.90
CA GLU A 61 2.36 27.10 6.22
C GLU A 61 2.80 28.38 6.93
N ASP A 62 3.62 29.20 6.27
CA ASP A 62 4.14 30.47 6.82
C ASP A 62 3.00 31.42 7.20
N ILE A 63 2.04 31.62 6.30
CA ILE A 63 0.89 32.51 6.56
C ILE A 63 -0.02 31.94 7.66
N THR A 64 -0.08 30.63 7.82
CA THR A 64 -0.80 30.00 8.95
C THR A 64 -0.09 30.31 10.26
N GLN A 65 1.24 30.22 10.34
CA GLN A 65 2.01 30.63 11.52
C GLN A 65 1.74 32.09 11.86
N ASP A 66 1.88 32.99 10.88
CA ASP A 66 1.61 34.42 11.05
C ASP A 66 0.19 34.71 11.53
N THR A 67 -0.79 33.93 11.05
CA THR A 67 -2.19 34.05 11.48
C THR A 67 -2.32 33.78 12.98
N PHE A 68 -1.74 32.70 13.49
CA PHE A 68 -1.83 32.37 14.92
C PHE A 68 -1.00 33.32 15.79
N LEU A 69 0.15 33.79 15.32
CA LEU A 69 0.95 34.80 16.03
C LEU A 69 0.20 36.13 16.14
N GLN A 70 -0.47 36.56 15.05
CA GLN A 70 -1.33 37.75 15.10
C GLN A 70 -2.57 37.53 15.95
N ALA A 71 -3.17 36.33 15.91
CA ALA A 71 -4.31 36.00 16.74
C ALA A 71 -3.94 36.05 18.22
N TYR A 72 -2.79 35.51 18.63
CA TYR A 72 -2.28 35.60 20.00
C TYR A 72 -2.08 37.06 20.43
N LYS A 73 -1.35 37.85 19.62
CA LYS A 73 -1.08 39.27 19.90
C LYS A 73 -2.35 40.12 20.02
N LYS A 74 -3.37 39.82 19.23
CA LYS A 74 -4.62 40.60 19.16
C LYS A 74 -5.76 39.97 19.96
N LEU A 75 -5.52 38.87 20.68
CA LEU A 75 -6.58 38.09 21.33
C LEU A 75 -7.41 38.95 22.31
N SER A 76 -6.75 39.86 23.02
CA SER A 76 -7.36 40.82 23.94
C SER A 76 -8.31 41.84 23.28
N THR A 77 -8.24 41.99 21.94
CA THR A 77 -9.11 42.90 21.18
C THR A 77 -10.43 42.25 20.76
N LEU A 78 -10.58 40.93 20.95
CA LEU A 78 -11.78 40.18 20.58
C LEU A 78 -12.93 40.49 21.56
N LYS A 79 -13.88 41.33 21.14
CA LYS A 79 -15.02 41.72 21.99
C LYS A 79 -16.00 40.59 22.32
N ASN A 80 -16.15 39.61 21.42
CA ASN A 80 -17.06 38.47 21.60
C ASN A 80 -16.31 37.16 21.37
N HIS A 81 -15.97 36.47 22.45
CA HIS A 81 -15.18 35.24 22.42
C HIS A 81 -15.89 34.09 21.66
N ASN A 82 -17.22 34.09 21.57
CA ASN A 82 -17.98 33.09 20.80
C ASN A 82 -17.72 33.16 19.28
N GLN A 83 -17.17 34.29 18.80
CA GLN A 83 -16.88 34.54 17.39
C GLN A 83 -15.42 34.28 17.02
N PHE A 84 -14.63 33.66 17.91
CA PHE A 84 -13.20 33.41 17.70
C PHE A 84 -12.90 32.77 16.33
N ALA A 85 -13.63 31.73 15.94
CA ALA A 85 -13.44 31.06 14.64
C ALA A 85 -13.62 32.01 13.44
N GLY A 86 -14.64 32.86 13.45
CA GLY A 86 -14.88 33.84 12.39
C GLY A 86 -13.89 35.02 12.43
N TRP A 87 -13.43 35.40 13.62
CA TRP A 87 -12.40 36.41 13.80
C TRP A 87 -11.03 35.93 13.28
N LEU A 88 -10.69 34.67 13.55
CA LEU A 88 -9.49 34.01 13.06
C LEU A 88 -9.49 33.92 11.52
N TYR A 89 -10.64 33.60 10.93
CA TYR A 89 -10.85 33.66 9.48
C TYR A 89 -10.52 35.05 8.90
N VAL A 90 -10.96 36.14 9.55
CA VAL A 90 -10.68 37.51 9.09
C VAL A 90 -9.19 37.86 9.15
N ILE A 91 -8.46 37.37 10.16
CA ILE A 91 -7.01 37.56 10.25
C ILE A 91 -6.32 36.83 9.10
N ALA A 92 -6.64 35.55 8.89
CA ALA A 92 -6.07 34.75 7.81
C ALA A 92 -6.35 35.35 6.42
N ASP A 93 -7.58 35.78 6.18
CA ASP A 93 -8.00 36.38 4.91
C ASP A 93 -7.23 37.67 4.59
N ARG A 94 -7.05 38.55 5.59
CA ARG A 94 -6.27 39.78 5.45
C ARG A 94 -4.81 39.49 5.10
N LEU A 95 -4.19 38.52 5.79
CA LEU A 95 -2.82 38.11 5.52
C LEU A 95 -2.65 37.54 4.10
N CYS A 96 -3.59 36.72 3.63
CA CYS A 96 -3.57 36.25 2.24
C CYS A 96 -3.65 37.42 1.24
N ILE A 97 -4.56 38.37 1.47
CA ILE A 97 -4.72 39.53 0.57
C ILE A 97 -3.45 40.39 0.56
N ASP A 98 -2.87 40.68 1.73
CA ASP A 98 -1.65 41.50 1.84
C ASP A 98 -0.45 40.82 1.15
N TRP A 99 -0.34 39.49 1.30
CA TRP A 99 0.68 38.70 0.60
C TRP A 99 0.49 38.74 -0.93
N SER A 100 -0.74 38.55 -1.42
CA SER A 100 -1.04 38.64 -2.86
C SER A 100 -0.77 40.03 -3.44
N ARG A 101 -1.01 41.12 -2.68
CA ARG A 101 -0.67 42.48 -3.12
C ARG A 101 0.84 42.71 -3.22
N LYS A 102 1.63 42.21 -2.26
CA LYS A 102 3.10 42.33 -2.28
C LYS A 102 3.73 41.56 -3.44
N ARG A 103 3.25 40.34 -3.74
CA ARG A 103 3.76 39.53 -4.85
C ARG A 103 3.52 40.18 -6.23
N ARG A 104 2.35 40.81 -6.42
CA ARG A 104 2.00 41.51 -7.67
C ARG A 104 2.92 42.70 -7.98
N LEU A 105 3.53 43.32 -6.97
CA LEU A 105 4.49 44.42 -7.13
C LEU A 105 5.92 43.94 -7.47
N ILE A 106 6.27 42.70 -7.15
CA ILE A 106 7.60 42.13 -7.38
C ILE A 106 7.74 41.57 -8.81
N THR A 107 6.63 41.14 -9.43
CA THR A 107 6.63 40.55 -10.79
C THR A 107 6.78 41.59 -11.93
N GLU A 108 6.75 42.89 -11.65
CA GLU A 108 6.91 43.96 -12.66
C GLU A 108 8.35 44.54 -12.73
N SER A 109 9.35 44.02 -11.98
CA SER A 109 10.60 44.78 -11.72
C SER A 109 11.95 44.10 -11.98
N LEU A 110 12.08 42.92 -12.61
CA LEU A 110 13.41 42.33 -12.84
C LEU A 110 13.50 41.56 -14.18
N GLU A 111 13.80 42.29 -15.26
CA GLU A 111 14.55 41.78 -16.41
C GLU A 111 16.01 42.29 -16.30
N ASP A 112 16.96 41.42 -16.68
CA ASP A 112 18.42 41.58 -16.76
C ASP A 112 19.30 41.48 -15.50
N THR A 113 20.09 40.39 -15.41
CA THR A 113 21.58 40.31 -15.25
C THR A 113 21.99 38.85 -14.93
N PRO A 114 23.08 38.28 -15.48
CA PRO A 114 23.28 36.83 -15.59
C PRO A 114 23.92 36.18 -14.35
N VAL A 115 23.67 34.87 -14.17
CA VAL A 115 24.09 34.07 -13.02
C VAL A 115 25.29 33.21 -13.38
N GLU A 116 26.44 33.49 -12.76
CA GLU A 116 27.51 32.51 -12.55
C GLU A 116 28.22 32.78 -11.21
N GLU A 117 28.25 31.71 -10.41
CA GLU A 117 29.18 31.37 -9.32
C GLU A 117 29.19 32.21 -8.02
N VAL A 118 28.49 31.71 -6.99
CA VAL A 118 29.03 31.11 -5.74
C VAL A 118 27.86 30.82 -4.80
N GLU A 119 27.60 29.54 -4.52
CA GLU A 119 27.32 28.99 -3.17
C GLU A 119 27.19 27.46 -3.25
N ARG A 120 28.24 26.76 -2.81
CA ARG A 120 28.43 25.29 -2.90
C ARG A 120 28.44 24.64 -1.49
N SER A 121 27.47 24.95 -0.63
CA SER A 121 27.37 24.30 0.69
C SER A 121 25.96 23.97 1.21
N SER A 122 24.93 23.93 0.35
CA SER A 122 23.55 23.65 0.78
C SER A 122 22.76 22.70 -0.14
N TYR A 123 23.41 21.70 -0.74
CA TYR A 123 22.77 20.78 -1.71
C TYR A 123 22.45 19.37 -1.18
N ILE A 124 22.86 19.00 0.04
CA ILE A 124 22.75 17.61 0.55
C ILE A 124 21.44 17.32 1.31
N HIS A 125 20.66 18.34 1.70
CA HIS A 125 19.36 18.14 2.36
C HIS A 125 18.15 18.19 1.38
N HIS A 126 18.36 18.61 0.14
CA HIS A 126 17.25 19.01 -0.75
C HIS A 126 16.73 17.89 -1.68
N VAL A 127 17.44 16.78 -1.85
CA VAL A 127 17.15 15.80 -2.92
C VAL A 127 16.29 14.60 -2.46
N SER A 128 16.30 14.25 -1.17
CA SER A 128 15.42 13.22 -0.60
C SER A 128 14.02 13.77 -0.27
N GLU A 129 13.94 15.00 0.26
CA GLU A 129 12.68 15.75 0.32
C GLU A 129 12.15 15.97 -1.10
N ALA A 130 12.94 16.44 -2.06
CA ALA A 130 12.44 16.76 -3.40
C ALA A 130 11.73 15.61 -4.13
N ARG A 131 12.01 14.32 -3.89
CA ARG A 131 11.33 13.21 -4.62
C ARG A 131 9.98 12.78 -4.02
N GLU A 132 9.86 12.82 -2.69
CA GLU A 132 8.56 12.64 -2.02
C GLU A 132 7.72 13.92 -2.17
N THR A 133 8.37 15.07 -2.09
CA THR A 133 7.77 16.38 -2.40
C THR A 133 7.35 16.43 -3.86
N GLU A 134 8.10 15.92 -4.84
CA GLU A 134 7.71 15.93 -6.26
C GLU A 134 6.52 15.00 -6.55
N ARG A 135 6.44 13.81 -5.94
CA ARG A 135 5.25 12.94 -6.06
C ARG A 135 4.04 13.54 -5.35
N THR A 136 4.25 14.12 -4.17
CA THR A 136 3.19 14.79 -3.40
C THR A 136 2.76 16.08 -4.11
N GLU A 137 3.68 16.84 -4.70
CA GLU A 137 3.44 18.04 -5.50
C GLU A 137 2.74 17.69 -6.79
N HIS A 138 3.12 16.61 -7.46
CA HIS A 138 2.42 16.13 -8.66
C HIS A 138 0.97 15.75 -8.34
N ARG A 139 0.75 15.02 -7.23
CA ARG A 139 -0.59 14.69 -6.72
C ARG A 139 -1.36 15.93 -6.26
N ARG A 140 -0.70 16.89 -5.59
CA ARG A 140 -1.29 18.18 -5.17
C ARG A 140 -1.66 19.06 -6.38
N GLU A 141 -0.84 19.08 -7.42
CA GLU A 141 -1.08 19.82 -8.65
C GLU A 141 -2.26 19.21 -9.43
N LEU A 142 -2.39 17.88 -9.42
CA LEU A 142 -3.55 17.21 -9.98
C LEU A 142 -4.82 17.57 -9.21
N VAL A 143 -4.80 17.54 -7.87
CA VAL A 143 -5.93 17.98 -7.02
C VAL A 143 -6.24 19.47 -7.23
N LYS A 144 -5.24 20.32 -7.41
CA LYS A 144 -5.40 21.75 -7.71
C LYS A 144 -6.12 21.95 -9.06
N LYS A 145 -5.77 21.16 -10.08
CA LYS A 145 -6.45 21.15 -11.39
C LYS A 145 -7.90 20.65 -11.27
N LEU A 146 -8.17 19.65 -10.44
CA LEU A 146 -9.53 19.15 -10.17
C LEU A 146 -10.38 20.19 -9.45
N LEU A 147 -9.85 20.78 -8.37
CA LEU A 147 -10.52 21.83 -7.61
C LEU A 147 -10.78 23.08 -8.46
N ALA A 148 -9.93 23.39 -9.44
CA ALA A 148 -10.11 24.50 -10.36
C ALA A 148 -11.40 24.40 -11.21
N LYS A 149 -11.94 23.18 -11.42
CA LYS A 149 -13.21 22.94 -12.11
C LYS A 149 -14.43 23.45 -11.32
N LEU A 150 -14.29 23.62 -10.02
CA LEU A 150 -15.38 24.04 -9.14
C LEU A 150 -15.52 25.57 -9.09
N PRO A 151 -16.76 26.10 -9.04
CA PRO A 151 -17.01 27.48 -8.65
C PRO A 151 -16.37 27.81 -7.29
N GLU A 152 -15.88 29.03 -7.13
CA GLU A 152 -15.10 29.46 -5.97
C GLU A 152 -15.78 29.12 -4.61
N SER A 153 -17.09 29.34 -4.53
CA SER A 153 -17.86 29.08 -3.30
C SER A 153 -17.99 27.58 -2.96
N GLU A 154 -17.95 26.70 -3.96
CA GLU A 154 -18.02 25.24 -3.80
C GLU A 154 -16.64 24.67 -3.49
N ARG A 155 -15.61 25.13 -4.22
CA ARG A 155 -14.20 24.82 -3.99
C ARG A 155 -13.78 25.05 -2.55
N THR A 156 -14.12 26.21 -2.00
CA THR A 156 -13.79 26.59 -0.61
C THR A 156 -14.39 25.61 0.41
N VAL A 157 -15.64 25.22 0.20
CA VAL A 157 -16.35 24.30 1.11
C VAL A 157 -15.79 22.89 1.00
N VAL A 158 -15.47 22.44 -0.21
CA VAL A 158 -14.82 21.13 -0.45
C VAL A 158 -13.44 21.09 0.22
N THR A 159 -12.60 22.11 0.03
CA THR A 159 -11.28 22.16 0.66
C THR A 159 -11.36 22.18 2.19
N LEU A 160 -12.25 23.00 2.78
CA LEU A 160 -12.41 23.04 4.25
C LEU A 160 -12.98 21.73 4.82
N TYR A 161 -13.82 21.03 4.07
CA TYR A 161 -14.40 19.76 4.51
C TYR A 161 -13.39 18.61 4.48
N TYR A 162 -12.64 18.45 3.38
CA TYR A 162 -11.71 17.32 3.24
C TYR A 162 -10.32 17.60 3.82
N LEU A 163 -9.74 18.77 3.54
CA LEU A 163 -8.41 19.13 4.05
C LEU A 163 -8.48 19.75 5.45
N GLY A 164 -9.52 20.53 5.72
CA GLY A 164 -9.74 21.13 7.04
C GLY A 164 -10.40 20.19 8.05
N GLU A 165 -10.84 19.00 7.62
CA GLU A 165 -11.60 18.01 8.41
C GLU A 165 -12.81 18.60 9.16
N MET A 166 -13.38 19.68 8.61
CA MET A 166 -14.44 20.43 9.29
C MET A 166 -15.82 19.88 8.97
N THR A 167 -16.69 19.80 9.98
CA THR A 167 -18.12 19.54 9.75
C THR A 167 -18.79 20.74 9.08
N ALA A 168 -19.91 20.51 8.39
CA ALA A 168 -20.68 21.60 7.76
C ALA A 168 -21.12 22.69 8.77
N LYS A 169 -21.29 22.34 10.05
CA LYS A 169 -21.61 23.28 11.14
C LYS A 169 -20.42 24.17 11.48
N GLU A 170 -19.23 23.58 11.58
CA GLU A 170 -17.98 24.31 11.85
C GLU A 170 -17.58 25.21 10.68
N ILE A 171 -17.72 24.72 9.44
CA ILE A 171 -17.50 25.55 8.23
C ILE A 171 -18.46 26.74 8.23
N GLY A 172 -19.72 26.53 8.62
CA GLY A 172 -20.70 27.62 8.74
C GLY A 172 -20.29 28.69 9.75
N LYS A 173 -19.83 28.28 10.94
CA LYS A 173 -19.31 29.20 11.98
C LYS A 173 -18.05 29.92 11.50
N PHE A 174 -17.17 29.22 10.78
CA PHE A 174 -15.87 29.73 10.31
C PHE A 174 -16.03 30.74 9.16
N LEU A 175 -16.91 30.46 8.19
CA LEU A 175 -17.16 31.34 7.04
C LEU A 175 -18.25 32.39 7.28
N GLY A 176 -19.01 32.29 8.38
CA GLY A 176 -20.13 33.18 8.67
C GLY A 176 -21.36 32.94 7.77
N VAL A 177 -21.60 31.69 7.35
CA VAL A 177 -22.67 31.31 6.42
C VAL A 177 -23.56 30.20 7.02
N SER A 178 -24.85 30.15 6.66
CA SER A 178 -25.77 29.14 7.16
C SER A 178 -25.33 27.70 6.82
N VAL A 179 -25.58 26.75 7.74
CA VAL A 179 -25.25 25.33 7.54
C VAL A 179 -25.96 24.75 6.32
N GLY A 180 -27.19 25.18 6.03
CA GLY A 180 -27.94 24.78 4.84
C GLY A 180 -27.23 25.18 3.54
N THR A 181 -26.68 26.39 3.48
CA THR A 181 -25.88 26.86 2.34
C THR A 181 -24.58 26.05 2.19
N ILE A 182 -23.91 25.70 3.29
CA ILE A 182 -22.70 24.86 3.25
C ILE A 182 -23.02 23.45 2.74
N LYS A 183 -24.05 22.79 3.28
CA LYS A 183 -24.50 21.47 2.79
C LYS A 183 -24.86 21.49 1.31
N SER A 184 -25.52 22.56 0.85
CA SER A 184 -25.87 22.76 -0.55
C SER A 184 -24.63 22.91 -1.44
N ARG A 185 -23.66 23.75 -1.04
CA ARG A 185 -22.40 23.95 -1.77
C ARG A 185 -21.52 22.70 -1.78
N LEU A 186 -21.44 21.97 -0.67
CA LEU A 186 -20.72 20.69 -0.59
C LEU A 186 -21.36 19.66 -1.52
N ARG A 187 -22.69 19.52 -1.50
CA ARG A 187 -23.41 18.61 -2.40
C ARG A 187 -23.21 18.95 -3.87
N ARG A 188 -23.23 20.23 -4.23
CA ARG A 188 -22.96 20.67 -5.62
C ARG A 188 -21.51 20.47 -6.00
N GLY A 189 -20.56 20.76 -5.11
CA GLY A 189 -19.14 20.51 -5.31
C GLY A 189 -18.86 19.04 -5.57
N ARG A 190 -19.37 18.14 -4.71
CA ARG A 190 -19.28 16.68 -4.91
C ARG A 190 -19.91 16.23 -6.22
N LYS A 191 -21.10 16.72 -6.57
CA LYS A 191 -21.77 16.36 -7.83
C LYS A 191 -21.00 16.80 -9.09
N ARG A 192 -20.19 17.86 -8.99
CA ARG A 192 -19.39 18.38 -10.11
C ARG A 192 -18.02 17.70 -10.23
N LEU A 193 -17.55 17.09 -9.14
CA LEU A 193 -16.42 16.16 -9.15
C LEU A 193 -16.97 14.77 -9.52
N GLN A 194 -16.24 13.98 -10.29
CA GLN A 194 -16.57 12.55 -10.48
C GLN A 194 -16.22 11.77 -9.20
N GLU A 195 -16.77 10.58 -8.96
CA GLU A 195 -16.50 9.85 -7.70
C GLU A 195 -15.02 9.46 -7.60
N ASP A 196 -14.38 9.10 -8.71
CA ASP A 196 -12.92 8.88 -8.76
C ASP A 196 -12.11 10.14 -8.43
N GLU A 197 -12.59 11.32 -8.85
CA GLU A 197 -11.97 12.60 -8.51
C GLU A 197 -12.17 12.95 -7.02
N GLU A 198 -13.33 12.62 -6.44
CA GLU A 198 -13.61 12.80 -5.03
C GLU A 198 -12.75 11.85 -4.17
N LEU A 199 -12.62 10.58 -4.56
CA LEU A 199 -11.76 9.59 -3.89
C LEU A 199 -10.29 9.99 -3.97
N MET A 200 -9.83 10.48 -5.11
CA MET A 200 -8.47 11.02 -5.26
C MET A 200 -8.25 12.26 -4.37
N ILE A 201 -9.22 13.15 -4.29
CA ILE A 201 -9.18 14.31 -3.38
C ILE A 201 -9.13 13.85 -1.92
N GLN A 202 -9.90 12.82 -1.56
CA GLN A 202 -9.90 12.23 -0.21
C GLN A 202 -8.58 11.53 0.13
N GLU A 203 -8.01 10.76 -0.81
CA GLU A 203 -6.74 10.06 -0.63
C GLU A 203 -5.58 11.03 -0.50
N VAL A 204 -5.51 12.02 -1.40
CA VAL A 204 -4.45 13.04 -1.37
C VAL A 204 -4.58 13.92 -0.13
N PHE A 205 -5.78 14.39 0.22
CA PHE A 205 -5.97 15.21 1.43
C PHE A 205 -5.88 14.41 2.74
N GLY A 206 -6.25 13.14 2.75
CA GLY A 206 -6.02 12.24 3.89
C GLY A 206 -4.54 11.96 4.16
N GLY A 207 -3.69 12.09 3.14
CA GLY A 207 -2.23 12.01 3.24
C GLY A 207 -1.53 13.32 3.62
N VAL A 208 -2.20 14.47 3.54
CA VAL A 208 -1.59 15.78 3.88
C VAL A 208 -1.51 15.92 5.40
N ARG A 209 -0.33 15.64 5.96
CA ARG A 209 -0.01 15.97 7.36
C ARG A 209 0.51 17.41 7.41
N ILE A 210 -0.16 18.26 8.19
CA ILE A 210 0.44 19.52 8.62
C ILE A 210 1.60 19.16 9.56
N PRO A 211 2.82 19.69 9.34
CA PRO A 211 3.97 19.38 10.19
C PRO A 211 3.63 19.62 11.66
N THR A 212 3.88 18.63 12.53
CA THR A 212 3.67 18.78 13.99
C THR A 212 4.52 19.92 14.56
N SER A 213 5.62 20.26 13.88
CA SER A 213 6.47 21.41 14.15
C SER A 213 5.77 22.76 13.99
N LEU A 214 4.67 22.87 13.24
CA LEU A 214 3.92 24.13 13.07
C LEU A 214 3.43 24.67 14.42
N GLY A 215 2.78 23.82 15.21
CA GLY A 215 2.25 24.19 16.52
C GLY A 215 3.37 24.44 17.54
N GLU A 216 4.43 23.65 17.50
CA GLU A 216 5.61 23.84 18.36
C GLU A 216 6.35 25.13 18.03
N ASN A 217 6.48 25.50 16.75
CA ASN A 217 7.12 26.74 16.31
C ASN A 217 6.33 27.97 16.76
N VAL A 218 5.00 27.94 16.60
CA VAL A 218 4.14 29.03 17.08
C VAL A 218 4.19 29.11 18.61
N MET A 219 4.09 27.99 19.32
CA MET A 219 4.14 27.99 20.79
C MET A 219 5.50 28.41 21.34
N ARG A 220 6.61 28.08 20.66
CA ARG A 220 7.96 28.57 20.98
C ARG A 220 8.04 30.09 20.83
N GLN A 221 7.54 30.62 19.73
CA GLN A 221 7.49 32.08 19.52
C GLN A 221 6.54 32.77 20.50
N VAL A 222 5.45 32.13 20.90
CA VAL A 222 4.54 32.65 21.95
C VAL A 222 5.26 32.70 23.30
N ALA A 223 6.02 31.66 23.67
CA ALA A 223 6.78 31.64 24.92
C ALA A 223 7.84 32.76 25.01
N ASP A 224 8.38 33.19 23.87
CA ASP A 224 9.31 34.31 23.76
C ASP A 224 8.60 35.70 23.75
N MET A 225 7.28 35.73 23.59
CA MET A 225 6.48 36.96 23.65
C MET A 225 6.01 37.21 25.07
N LYS A 226 6.45 38.32 25.69
CA LYS A 226 5.85 38.77 26.96
C LYS A 226 4.36 39.09 26.74
N PRO A 227 3.42 38.59 27.57
CA PRO A 227 2.01 38.88 27.39
C PRO A 227 1.79 40.39 27.49
N THR A 228 1.04 40.95 26.54
CA THR A 228 0.66 42.36 26.61
C THR A 228 -0.44 42.46 27.67
N PRO A 229 -0.23 43.12 28.82
CA PRO A 229 -1.28 43.22 29.83
C PRO A 229 -2.48 43.97 29.26
N ALA A 230 -3.69 43.51 29.59
CA ALA A 230 -4.92 44.16 29.15
C ALA A 230 -4.90 45.64 29.58
N PRO A 231 -5.31 46.58 28.70
CA PRO A 231 -5.33 47.99 29.05
C PRO A 231 -6.36 48.21 30.17
N VAL A 232 -5.86 48.54 31.36
CA VAL A 232 -6.68 48.95 32.50
C VAL A 232 -7.39 50.24 32.11
N SER A 233 -8.70 50.14 31.93
CA SER A 233 -9.58 51.28 31.65
C SER A 233 -9.62 52.23 32.85
N LYS A 234 -9.15 53.47 32.68
CA LYS A 234 -9.47 54.63 33.53
C LYS A 234 -9.62 55.92 32.68
N PRO A 235 -10.36 56.93 33.18
CA PRO A 235 -11.44 57.57 32.42
C PRO A 235 -11.08 58.87 31.69
N PHE A 236 -12.07 59.32 30.91
CA PHE A 236 -12.14 60.42 29.95
C PHE A 236 -11.75 61.86 30.41
N LEU A 237 -11.24 62.62 29.41
CA LEU A 237 -11.33 64.08 29.09
C LEU A 237 -10.42 65.11 29.83
N PRO A 238 -10.11 66.31 29.25
CA PRO A 238 -10.42 66.86 27.91
C PRO A 238 -9.24 67.54 27.13
N TRP A 239 -9.56 67.92 25.89
CA TRP A 239 -8.75 68.57 24.85
C TRP A 239 -8.06 69.90 25.22
N MET A 240 -6.90 70.17 24.62
CA MET A 240 -6.47 71.47 24.08
C MET A 240 -5.16 71.32 23.30
N ALA A 241 -5.23 71.30 21.96
CA ALA A 241 -4.22 71.80 21.00
C ALA A 241 -4.47 71.22 19.59
N LEU A 242 -5.56 71.65 18.95
CA LEU A 242 -5.70 71.62 17.50
C LEU A 242 -4.97 72.84 16.94
N GLY A 243 -3.95 72.62 16.11
CA GLY A 243 -3.25 73.73 15.43
C GLY A 243 -2.63 73.43 14.07
N ALA A 244 -2.50 72.16 13.64
CA ALA A 244 -1.82 71.85 12.37
C ALA A 244 -2.44 70.73 11.52
N ALA A 245 -3.49 70.05 11.97
CA ALA A 245 -4.05 68.91 11.24
C ALA A 245 -5.26 69.24 10.34
N ALA A 246 -5.89 70.42 10.51
CA ALA A 246 -7.14 70.75 9.80
C ALA A 246 -6.95 71.24 8.35
N VAL A 247 -5.76 71.74 8.00
CA VAL A 247 -5.47 72.22 6.63
C VAL A 247 -5.10 71.06 5.69
N LEU A 248 -4.56 69.96 6.22
CA LEU A 248 -4.20 68.78 5.42
C LEU A 248 -5.42 67.96 4.99
N VAL A 249 -6.52 68.00 5.75
CA VAL A 249 -7.74 67.24 5.45
C VAL A 249 -8.58 67.92 4.36
N VAL A 250 -8.58 69.25 4.27
CA VAL A 250 -9.30 69.99 3.21
C VAL A 250 -8.57 69.91 1.86
N LEU A 251 -7.23 69.85 1.85
CA LEU A 251 -6.46 69.65 0.61
C LEU A 251 -6.52 68.19 0.09
N LEU A 252 -6.69 67.20 0.98
CA LEU A 252 -6.87 65.80 0.58
C LEU A 252 -8.31 65.44 0.17
N LEU A 253 -9.31 66.27 0.51
CA LEU A 253 -10.70 66.13 0.06
C LEU A 253 -10.98 66.77 -1.33
N GLY A 254 -10.07 67.60 -1.86
CA GLY A 254 -10.23 68.27 -3.16
C GLY A 254 -9.79 67.45 -4.39
N ALA A 255 -8.98 66.40 -4.22
CA ALA A 255 -8.39 65.65 -5.33
C ALA A 255 -8.85 64.19 -5.47
N SER A 256 -9.74 63.69 -4.59
CA SER A 256 -10.26 62.31 -4.66
C SER A 256 -11.63 62.19 -5.36
N ASN A 257 -12.23 63.30 -5.80
CA ASN A 257 -13.56 63.32 -6.41
C ASN A 257 -13.62 62.92 -7.90
N ARG A 258 -12.66 62.11 -8.39
CA ARG A 258 -12.72 61.52 -9.75
C ARG A 258 -12.37 60.03 -9.85
N TYR A 259 -12.14 59.32 -8.73
CA TYR A 259 -11.74 57.91 -8.79
C TYR A 259 -12.53 56.92 -7.92
N LEU A 260 -13.62 57.36 -7.28
CA LEU A 260 -14.48 56.51 -6.42
C LEU A 260 -15.92 56.35 -6.95
N THR A 261 -16.09 56.07 -8.25
CA THR A 261 -17.38 55.62 -8.83
C THR A 261 -17.29 54.35 -9.66
N ARG A 262 -16.19 53.60 -9.59
CA ARG A 262 -16.12 52.23 -10.12
C ARG A 262 -15.56 51.29 -9.06
N PHE A 263 -16.31 50.23 -8.77
CA PHE A 263 -15.98 49.12 -7.86
C PHE A 263 -16.38 49.26 -6.38
N GLN A 264 -17.64 49.65 -6.15
CA GLN A 264 -18.50 48.93 -5.21
C GLN A 264 -19.73 48.43 -5.96
N LYS A 265 -19.77 47.13 -6.28
CA LYS A 265 -21.04 46.42 -6.45
C LYS A 265 -21.05 45.23 -5.49
N PRO A 266 -22.03 45.16 -4.57
CA PRO A 266 -22.19 44.01 -3.70
C PRO A 266 -22.70 42.81 -4.50
N TYR A 267 -22.27 41.61 -4.07
CA TYR A 267 -22.81 40.32 -4.52
C TYR A 267 -24.35 40.35 -4.54
N SER A 268 -24.97 40.07 -5.69
CA SER A 268 -26.43 39.98 -5.81
C SER A 268 -26.93 38.58 -5.44
N PHE A 269 -27.78 38.51 -4.41
CA PHE A 269 -28.58 37.35 -4.03
C PHE A 269 -29.99 37.48 -4.62
N GLU A 270 -30.17 37.28 -5.92
CA GLU A 270 -31.50 37.02 -6.48
C GLU A 270 -31.37 36.02 -7.63
N SER A 271 -31.72 34.76 -7.37
CA SER A 271 -32.20 33.85 -8.40
C SER A 271 -33.54 33.32 -7.93
N GLN A 272 -34.57 33.62 -8.72
CA GLN A 272 -35.96 33.25 -8.47
C GLN A 272 -36.10 31.75 -8.26
N SER A 273 -36.80 31.38 -7.19
CA SER A 273 -37.25 30.02 -6.90
C SER A 273 -38.32 29.58 -7.89
N GLU A 274 -38.05 28.53 -8.66
CA GLU A 274 -39.07 27.76 -9.37
C GLU A 274 -40.02 27.08 -8.35
N PRO A 275 -41.31 26.91 -8.68
CA PRO A 275 -42.31 26.43 -7.74
C PRO A 275 -42.01 25.00 -7.32
N THR A 276 -41.94 24.79 -6.00
CA THR A 276 -41.84 23.48 -5.37
C THR A 276 -43.19 22.79 -5.49
N ILE A 277 -43.26 21.68 -6.23
CA ILE A 277 -44.41 20.77 -6.17
C ILE A 277 -44.26 19.97 -4.87
N GLU A 278 -45.16 20.19 -3.90
CA GLU A 278 -45.33 19.32 -2.74
C GLU A 278 -45.89 17.98 -3.22
N ILE A 279 -45.11 16.92 -3.07
CA ILE A 279 -45.63 15.54 -3.12
C ILE A 279 -45.97 15.16 -1.68
N VAL A 280 -47.26 15.11 -1.39
CA VAL A 280 -47.81 14.58 -0.15
C VAL A 280 -47.79 13.06 -0.25
N ASP A 281 -46.99 12.39 0.57
CA ASP A 281 -47.06 10.94 0.75
C ASP A 281 -48.38 10.59 1.46
N ALA A 282 -49.38 10.20 0.68
CA ALA A 282 -50.56 9.49 1.18
C ALA A 282 -50.28 7.98 1.09
N PRO A 283 -50.46 7.20 2.17
CA PRO A 283 -50.35 5.75 2.11
C PRO A 283 -51.52 5.18 1.28
N ILE A 284 -51.21 4.69 0.08
CA ILE A 284 -52.17 3.89 -0.71
C ILE A 284 -52.14 2.47 -0.15
N VAL A 285 -53.19 2.10 0.57
CA VAL A 285 -53.50 0.70 0.89
C VAL A 285 -54.12 0.08 -0.36
N LEU A 286 -53.37 -0.80 -1.03
CA LEU A 286 -53.90 -1.65 -2.10
C LEU A 286 -54.34 -2.98 -1.49
N ASP A 287 -55.65 -3.12 -1.28
CA ASP A 287 -56.30 -4.41 -1.08
C ASP A 287 -56.31 -5.17 -2.41
N ILE A 288 -55.51 -6.24 -2.51
CA ILE A 288 -55.57 -7.19 -3.63
C ILE A 288 -56.10 -8.53 -3.11
N PRO A 289 -57.23 -9.03 -3.61
CA PRO A 289 -57.76 -10.34 -3.23
C PRO A 289 -56.95 -11.46 -3.92
N ALA A 290 -56.41 -12.37 -3.10
CA ALA A 290 -55.76 -13.59 -3.58
C ALA A 290 -56.78 -14.57 -4.19
N LYS A 291 -56.49 -15.08 -5.39
CA LYS A 291 -57.13 -16.28 -5.99
C LYS A 291 -56.04 -17.21 -6.58
N PRO A 292 -56.30 -18.53 -6.68
CA PRO A 292 -55.39 -19.54 -6.17
C PRO A 292 -54.55 -20.22 -7.25
N ALA A 293 -53.46 -20.82 -6.76
CA ALA A 293 -52.47 -21.58 -7.50
C ALA A 293 -53.04 -22.77 -8.29
N VAL A 294 -52.56 -22.92 -9.52
CA VAL A 294 -52.77 -24.12 -10.35
C VAL A 294 -51.72 -25.16 -10.00
N ARG A 295 -52.23 -26.30 -9.54
CA ARG A 295 -51.54 -27.52 -9.15
C ARG A 295 -51.25 -28.38 -10.38
N ASN A 296 -49.98 -28.60 -10.71
CA ASN A 296 -49.60 -29.65 -11.66
C ASN A 296 -49.25 -30.94 -10.89
N GLN A 297 -50.14 -31.92 -11.01
CA GLN A 297 -49.91 -33.31 -10.62
C GLN A 297 -49.07 -34.03 -11.69
N VAL A 298 -48.14 -34.88 -11.26
CA VAL A 298 -47.54 -35.91 -12.12
C VAL A 298 -47.71 -37.28 -11.46
N GLY A 299 -48.45 -38.15 -12.15
CA GLY A 299 -48.06 -39.52 -12.48
C GLY A 299 -48.05 -40.58 -11.37
N ARG A 300 -49.09 -41.43 -11.36
CA ARG A 300 -49.18 -42.71 -10.63
C ARG A 300 -48.65 -43.85 -11.51
N GLY A 301 -47.94 -44.82 -10.93
CA GLY A 301 -47.57 -46.12 -11.51
C GLY A 301 -46.99 -47.07 -10.44
N PRO A 302 -47.10 -48.41 -10.56
CA PRO A 302 -47.79 -49.23 -9.57
C PRO A 302 -46.91 -50.07 -8.61
N ASN A 303 -47.46 -50.34 -7.42
CA ASN A 303 -47.00 -51.36 -6.45
C ASN A 303 -47.23 -52.78 -6.99
N PRO A 304 -46.46 -53.78 -6.51
CA PRO A 304 -47.06 -54.76 -5.59
C PRO A 304 -46.11 -55.29 -4.50
N GLY A 305 -46.68 -55.73 -3.36
CA GLY A 305 -46.05 -56.76 -2.50
C GLY A 305 -46.15 -56.56 -0.98
N LYS A 306 -47.16 -57.19 -0.36
CA LYS A 306 -47.44 -57.27 1.09
C LYS A 306 -46.48 -58.19 1.86
N THR A 307 -46.26 -57.89 3.16
CA THR A 307 -46.56 -58.74 4.35
C THR A 307 -46.13 -57.98 5.64
N SER A 308 -47.06 -57.57 6.52
CA SER A 308 -47.49 -58.24 7.78
C SER A 308 -46.35 -58.39 8.82
N ARG A 309 -46.35 -57.84 10.05
CA ARG A 309 -47.41 -57.86 11.08
C ARG A 309 -47.09 -56.88 12.25
N ALA A 310 -48.14 -56.26 12.81
CA ALA A 310 -48.21 -55.44 14.04
C ALA A 310 -48.10 -56.28 15.33
N GLY A 311 -48.00 -55.74 16.56
CA GLY A 311 -48.19 -54.38 17.11
C GLY A 311 -47.44 -54.25 18.46
N SER A 312 -47.69 -53.35 19.40
CA SER A 312 -48.69 -52.31 19.68
C SER A 312 -48.12 -51.54 20.89
N GLU A 313 -48.12 -50.21 20.94
CA GLU A 313 -48.93 -49.34 21.83
C GLU A 313 -48.10 -48.04 21.95
N VAL A 314 -48.60 -46.80 21.99
CA VAL A 314 -49.81 -46.21 22.59
C VAL A 314 -50.18 -44.99 21.75
N SER A 315 -51.48 -44.73 21.59
CA SER A 315 -52.00 -43.43 21.15
C SER A 315 -52.83 -42.83 22.28
N ASN A 316 -52.63 -41.56 22.59
CA ASN A 316 -53.74 -40.67 22.91
C ASN A 316 -53.39 -39.24 22.51
N VAL A 317 -54.24 -38.71 21.63
CA VAL A 317 -54.30 -37.34 21.13
C VAL A 317 -55.27 -36.58 22.01
N ILE A 318 -55.02 -35.28 22.25
CA ILE A 318 -55.97 -34.16 22.05
C ILE A 318 -55.19 -32.84 22.20
N SER A 319 -55.17 -32.08 21.08
CA SER A 319 -55.37 -30.63 20.91
C SER A 319 -54.62 -29.64 21.83
N THR A 320 -54.03 -28.52 21.39
CA THR A 320 -54.15 -27.70 20.17
C THR A 320 -53.16 -26.54 20.35
N SER A 321 -52.32 -26.23 19.36
CA SER A 321 -51.87 -24.85 19.14
C SER A 321 -51.40 -24.66 17.70
N ILE A 322 -51.92 -23.60 17.11
CA ILE A 322 -51.77 -23.09 15.74
C ILE A 322 -50.27 -22.97 15.35
N PRO A 323 -49.89 -23.19 14.08
CA PRO A 323 -48.49 -23.20 13.69
C PRO A 323 -47.90 -21.79 13.75
N SER A 324 -46.88 -21.60 14.59
CA SER A 324 -45.97 -20.47 14.44
C SER A 324 -45.26 -20.60 13.11
N GLU A 325 -45.21 -19.51 12.35
CA GLU A 325 -44.38 -19.34 11.17
C GLU A 325 -42.97 -19.86 11.47
N ASN A 326 -42.62 -21.00 10.85
CA ASN A 326 -41.26 -21.49 10.86
C ASN A 326 -40.43 -20.51 10.01
N ALA A 327 -39.82 -19.54 10.70
CA ALA A 327 -38.63 -18.88 10.21
C ALA A 327 -37.66 -19.98 9.75
N THR A 328 -37.33 -19.97 8.46
CA THR A 328 -36.29 -20.81 7.86
C THR A 328 -35.02 -20.67 8.70
N GLN A 329 -34.76 -21.69 9.51
CA GLN A 329 -33.55 -21.81 10.30
C GLN A 329 -32.40 -22.06 9.32
N PHE A 330 -31.68 -20.99 8.96
CA PHE A 330 -30.43 -21.12 8.21
C PHE A 330 -29.48 -22.00 9.02
N SER A 331 -29.02 -23.10 8.43
CA SER A 331 -27.95 -23.91 9.00
C SER A 331 -26.75 -23.00 9.26
N THR A 332 -26.35 -22.83 10.53
CA THR A 332 -25.10 -22.16 10.90
C THR A 332 -23.94 -23.08 10.52
N ALA A 333 -23.61 -23.14 9.23
CA ALA A 333 -22.41 -23.80 8.76
C ALA A 333 -21.19 -23.10 9.40
N GLN A 334 -20.39 -23.85 10.16
CA GLN A 334 -19.13 -23.34 10.68
C GLN A 334 -18.11 -23.33 9.55
N TRP A 335 -17.56 -22.16 9.24
CA TRP A 335 -16.46 -22.03 8.30
C TRP A 335 -15.21 -22.69 8.87
N MET A 336 -14.65 -23.67 8.16
CA MET A 336 -13.35 -24.26 8.45
C MET A 336 -12.34 -23.73 7.44
N GLN A 337 -11.24 -23.15 7.92
CA GLN A 337 -10.15 -22.71 7.06
C GLN A 337 -9.37 -23.93 6.55
N GLY A 338 -9.31 -24.11 5.23
CA GLY A 338 -8.41 -25.08 4.61
C GLY A 338 -6.96 -24.60 4.61
N ASN A 339 -6.01 -25.52 4.44
CA ASN A 339 -4.58 -25.19 4.42
C ASN A 339 -4.16 -24.45 3.14
N GLY A 340 -4.91 -24.64 2.05
CA GLY A 340 -4.57 -24.11 0.74
C GLY A 340 -3.29 -24.72 0.14
N PRO A 341 -3.03 -24.54 -1.17
CA PRO A 341 -1.79 -24.93 -1.81
C PRO A 341 -0.59 -24.23 -1.16
N PRO A 342 0.55 -24.90 -0.94
CA PRO A 342 1.71 -24.29 -0.28
C PRO A 342 2.35 -23.17 -1.13
N ALA A 343 1.87 -21.94 -0.97
CA ALA A 343 2.33 -20.77 -1.73
C ALA A 343 1.99 -19.44 -1.03
N GLY A 344 2.87 -18.45 -1.13
CA GLY A 344 2.65 -17.10 -0.61
C GLY A 344 3.95 -16.32 -0.47
N PRO A 345 3.90 -14.98 -0.42
CA PRO A 345 5.10 -14.16 -0.31
C PRO A 345 5.84 -14.48 0.99
N VAL A 346 7.10 -14.90 0.85
CA VAL A 346 7.98 -15.15 1.99
C VAL A 346 8.62 -13.83 2.40
N ARG A 347 8.35 -13.40 3.64
CA ARG A 347 8.88 -12.14 4.20
C ARG A 347 10.29 -12.34 4.71
N ASN A 348 10.53 -13.43 5.46
CA ASN A 348 11.84 -13.76 6.02
C ASN A 348 12.04 -15.25 6.21
N ILE A 349 13.31 -15.68 6.25
CA ILE A 349 13.75 -17.00 6.73
C ILE A 349 14.98 -16.77 7.62
N PHE A 350 14.97 -17.36 8.81
CA PHE A 350 16.02 -17.19 9.81
C PHE A 350 16.42 -18.53 10.42
N ALA A 351 17.69 -18.72 10.74
CA ALA A 351 18.18 -19.90 11.44
C ALA A 351 18.96 -19.50 12.69
N MET A 352 18.68 -20.19 13.80
CA MET A 352 19.44 -20.07 15.04
C MET A 352 20.71 -20.93 14.96
N SER A 353 21.67 -20.63 15.84
CA SER A 353 22.91 -21.40 15.98
C SER A 353 22.67 -22.87 16.35
N ASP A 354 21.55 -23.19 17.01
CA ASP A 354 21.13 -24.55 17.33
C ASP A 354 20.44 -25.30 16.17
N ARG A 355 20.45 -24.71 14.96
CA ARG A 355 19.86 -25.21 13.71
C ARG A 355 18.33 -25.17 13.65
N THR A 356 17.66 -24.56 14.62
CA THR A 356 16.23 -24.27 14.50
C THR A 356 16.00 -23.23 13.41
N VAL A 357 15.04 -23.47 12.51
CA VAL A 357 14.72 -22.58 11.40
C VAL A 357 13.32 -22.01 11.56
N TYR A 358 13.19 -20.71 11.27
CA TYR A 358 11.94 -19.97 11.27
C TYR A 358 11.70 -19.38 9.89
N ALA A 359 10.43 -19.22 9.54
CA ALA A 359 10.00 -18.56 8.32
C ALA A 359 8.77 -17.71 8.59
N ILE A 360 8.71 -16.55 7.95
CA ILE A 360 7.58 -15.62 8.05
C ILE A 360 6.93 -15.53 6.68
N ILE A 361 5.65 -15.86 6.63
CA ILE A 361 4.79 -15.69 5.45
C ILE A 361 3.55 -14.90 5.88
N GLN A 362 2.74 -14.49 4.90
CA GLN A 362 1.54 -13.67 5.18
C GLN A 362 0.56 -14.31 6.18
N THR A 363 0.45 -15.65 6.25
CA THR A 363 -0.41 -16.32 7.23
C THR A 363 0.17 -16.36 8.64
N GLY A 364 1.46 -16.08 8.85
CA GLY A 364 2.05 -16.09 10.18
C GLY A 364 3.51 -16.49 10.21
N ILE A 365 3.98 -16.74 11.43
CA ILE A 365 5.33 -17.17 11.75
C ILE A 365 5.31 -18.69 11.89
N TYR A 366 6.29 -19.36 11.29
CA TYR A 366 6.41 -20.80 11.29
C TYR A 366 7.78 -21.22 11.82
N ARG A 367 7.81 -22.33 12.56
CA ARG A 367 9.01 -23.00 13.06
C ARG A 367 9.12 -24.36 12.40
N LEU A 368 10.32 -24.73 11.97
CA LEU A 368 10.59 -26.08 11.45
C LEU A 368 10.39 -27.12 12.57
N THR A 369 9.75 -28.24 12.25
CA THR A 369 9.59 -29.36 13.19
C THR A 369 10.95 -29.95 13.57
N ALA A 370 11.04 -30.59 14.75
CA ALA A 370 12.30 -31.14 15.25
C ALA A 370 12.89 -32.25 14.36
N ASP A 371 12.04 -32.98 13.63
CA ASP A 371 12.43 -33.98 12.63
C ASP A 371 12.76 -33.37 11.25
N ALA A 372 12.62 -32.04 11.11
CA ALA A 372 12.83 -31.29 9.89
C ALA A 372 11.99 -31.77 8.69
N THR A 373 10.79 -32.30 8.89
CA THR A 373 9.93 -32.77 7.80
C THR A 373 8.83 -31.77 7.39
N ALA A 374 8.45 -30.86 8.29
CA ALA A 374 7.38 -29.90 8.07
C ALA A 374 7.59 -28.59 8.87
N TRP A 375 6.73 -27.62 8.61
CA TRP A 375 6.61 -26.37 9.34
C TRP A 375 5.41 -26.44 10.28
N THR A 376 5.55 -25.85 11.46
CA THR A 376 4.47 -25.68 12.43
C THR A 376 4.24 -24.19 12.63
N ARG A 377 2.98 -23.76 12.46
CA ARG A 377 2.59 -22.37 12.73
C ARG A 377 2.75 -22.08 14.22
N LEU A 378 3.28 -20.91 14.53
CA LEU A 378 3.33 -20.36 15.88
C LEU A 378 2.17 -19.38 16.04
N ASP A 379 1.34 -19.57 17.07
CA ASP A 379 0.25 -18.64 17.42
C ASP A 379 0.82 -17.42 18.16
N ALA A 380 1.60 -16.62 17.43
CA ALA A 380 2.44 -15.60 18.02
C ALA A 380 1.70 -14.32 18.45
N GLY A 381 0.49 -14.07 17.93
CA GLY A 381 -0.22 -12.79 18.14
C GLY A 381 0.49 -11.56 17.55
N ILE A 382 1.60 -11.75 16.83
CA ILE A 382 2.38 -10.68 16.21
C ILE A 382 1.71 -10.28 14.88
N PRO A 383 1.39 -8.99 14.67
CA PRO A 383 0.88 -8.51 13.39
C PRO A 383 1.88 -8.74 12.25
N ILE A 384 1.45 -9.44 11.20
CA ILE A 384 2.25 -9.64 9.98
C ILE A 384 2.00 -8.46 9.04
N GLY A 385 3.04 -7.66 8.83
CA GLY A 385 3.01 -6.50 7.92
C GLY A 385 3.58 -6.81 6.53
N GLU A 386 3.64 -5.78 5.70
CA GLU A 386 4.30 -5.85 4.38
C GLU A 386 5.84 -5.84 4.45
N SER A 387 6.41 -5.51 5.62
CA SER A 387 7.85 -5.45 5.86
C SER A 387 8.54 -6.82 5.81
N LEU A 388 9.86 -6.83 5.67
CA LEU A 388 10.70 -8.04 5.73
C LEU A 388 10.68 -8.70 7.11
N MET A 389 10.32 -7.98 8.17
CA MET A 389 10.27 -8.46 9.55
C MET A 389 11.55 -9.22 9.98
N PRO A 390 12.72 -8.55 10.00
CA PRO A 390 13.98 -9.20 10.34
C PRO A 390 13.95 -9.85 11.73
N MET A 391 14.60 -11.00 11.81
CA MET A 391 14.74 -11.79 13.03
C MET A 391 16.20 -11.77 13.49
N ALA A 392 16.40 -11.80 14.80
CA ALA A 392 17.72 -11.93 15.41
C ALA A 392 17.65 -12.91 16.57
N ALA A 393 18.77 -13.56 16.88
CA ALA A 393 18.91 -14.38 18.07
C ALA A 393 20.17 -14.00 18.81
N HIS A 394 20.06 -13.89 20.13
CA HIS A 394 21.19 -13.57 21.00
C HIS A 394 21.01 -14.26 22.34
N SER A 395 22.05 -14.97 22.80
CA SER A 395 22.03 -15.71 24.07
C SER A 395 20.82 -16.65 24.25
N GLY A 396 20.40 -17.32 23.15
CA GLY A 396 19.27 -18.24 23.13
C GLY A 396 17.89 -17.58 23.07
N ARG A 397 17.81 -16.25 23.21
CA ARG A 397 16.60 -15.46 23.08
C ARG A 397 16.37 -15.06 21.62
N LEU A 398 15.11 -15.14 21.18
CA LEU A 398 14.69 -14.82 19.82
C LEU A 398 14.02 -13.44 19.78
N TYR A 399 14.30 -12.67 18.74
CA TYR A 399 13.76 -11.33 18.53
C TYR A 399 13.17 -11.20 17.13
N ILE A 400 12.05 -10.49 17.00
CA ILE A 400 11.40 -10.19 15.73
C ILE A 400 11.07 -8.70 15.68
N VAL A 401 11.42 -8.06 14.59
CA VAL A 401 11.03 -6.69 14.28
C VAL A 401 9.70 -6.73 13.51
N ALA A 402 8.61 -6.29 14.13
CA ALA A 402 7.32 -6.16 13.47
C ALA A 402 7.16 -4.76 12.84
N ALA A 403 5.96 -4.46 12.32
CA ALA A 403 5.68 -3.19 11.66
C ALA A 403 5.96 -1.98 12.58
N ASP A 404 5.48 -2.01 13.82
CA ASP A 404 5.55 -0.88 14.75
C ASP A 404 6.35 -1.16 16.05
N GLU A 405 6.54 -2.44 16.39
CA GLU A 405 7.15 -2.86 17.66
C GLU A 405 8.20 -3.96 17.45
N ILE A 406 9.00 -4.21 18.49
CA ILE A 406 9.92 -5.34 18.55
C ILE A 406 9.42 -6.33 19.59
N PHE A 407 9.43 -7.61 19.23
CA PHE A 407 9.01 -8.70 20.09
C PHE A 407 10.19 -9.59 20.45
N ALA A 408 10.19 -10.12 21.67
CA ALA A 408 11.16 -11.12 22.13
C ALA A 408 10.46 -12.39 22.62
N SER A 409 11.14 -13.51 22.48
CA SER A 409 10.69 -14.82 22.95
C SER A 409 11.83 -15.58 23.63
N ASP A 410 11.54 -16.07 24.83
CA ASP A 410 12.45 -16.89 25.66
C ASP A 410 12.21 -18.40 25.49
N ASN A 411 11.20 -18.79 24.70
CA ASN A 411 10.75 -20.18 24.51
C ASN A 411 10.59 -20.53 23.04
N ARG A 412 11.54 -20.11 22.21
CA ARG A 412 11.61 -20.50 20.78
C ARG A 412 10.33 -20.16 20.00
N GLY A 413 9.77 -18.99 20.28
CA GLY A 413 8.62 -18.42 19.58
C GLY A 413 7.26 -18.94 20.02
N GLU A 414 7.16 -19.72 21.10
CA GLU A 414 5.87 -20.19 21.63
C GLU A 414 5.07 -19.06 22.28
N THR A 415 5.75 -18.15 22.98
CA THR A 415 5.16 -16.91 23.51
C THR A 415 6.07 -15.74 23.25
N TRP A 416 5.47 -14.56 23.09
CA TRP A 416 6.16 -13.31 22.76
C TRP A 416 5.82 -12.22 23.76
N ILE A 417 6.82 -11.41 24.11
CA ILE A 417 6.65 -10.16 24.86
C ILE A 417 7.04 -8.99 23.96
N THR A 418 6.30 -7.87 24.06
CA THR A 418 6.68 -6.63 23.39
C THR A 418 7.81 -5.95 24.19
N LEU A 419 8.86 -5.52 23.48
CA LEU A 419 9.96 -4.73 24.06
C LEU A 419 9.70 -3.22 23.98
N GLY A 420 8.80 -2.81 23.07
CA GLY A 420 8.46 -1.41 22.86
C GLY A 420 8.40 -1.02 21.38
N PRO A 421 8.10 0.27 21.13
CA PRO A 421 8.02 0.81 19.78
C PRO A 421 9.42 0.87 19.14
N ARG A 422 9.46 0.74 17.82
CA ARG A 422 10.68 0.94 17.03
C ARG A 422 10.61 2.23 16.19
N PRO A 423 11.77 2.76 15.75
CA PRO A 423 11.83 3.77 14.70
C PRO A 423 11.06 3.31 13.44
N LYS A 424 10.30 4.22 12.82
CA LYS A 424 9.48 3.93 11.63
C LYS A 424 10.32 3.86 10.37
N GLY A 425 9.93 2.99 9.45
CA GLY A 425 10.59 2.79 8.15
C GLY A 425 10.78 1.32 7.81
N ASP A 426 11.31 1.04 6.63
CA ASP A 426 11.52 -0.32 6.14
C ASP A 426 12.72 -0.98 6.83
N ALA A 427 12.43 -1.86 7.79
CA ALA A 427 13.44 -2.63 8.50
C ALA A 427 14.17 -3.60 7.56
N VAL A 428 15.50 -3.47 7.50
CA VAL A 428 16.38 -4.33 6.70
C VAL A 428 16.86 -5.49 7.56
N GLU A 429 17.43 -5.18 8.73
CA GLU A 429 18.11 -6.17 9.57
C GLU A 429 18.17 -5.70 11.04
N LEU A 430 18.17 -6.66 11.97
CA LEU A 430 18.40 -6.43 13.39
C LEU A 430 19.66 -7.19 13.80
N VAL A 431 20.63 -6.47 14.34
CA VAL A 431 21.88 -7.04 14.86
C VAL A 431 21.94 -6.81 16.36
N ILE A 432 22.34 -7.82 17.12
CA ILE A 432 22.44 -7.76 18.58
C ILE A 432 23.84 -8.20 18.99
N THR A 433 24.53 -7.36 19.75
CA THR A 433 25.87 -7.63 20.29
C THR A 433 25.85 -7.54 21.81
N ASP A 434 26.88 -8.09 22.46
CA ASP A 434 27.12 -7.78 23.87
C ASP A 434 27.53 -6.31 23.98
N ALA A 435 27.00 -5.59 24.97
CA ALA A 435 27.43 -4.22 25.27
C ALA A 435 28.65 -4.26 26.20
N GLU A 436 29.67 -3.48 25.88
CA GLU A 436 30.82 -3.28 26.75
C GLU A 436 30.48 -2.20 27.78
N GLU A 437 30.27 -2.53 29.06
CA GLU A 437 31.00 -1.87 30.16
C GLU A 437 30.77 -2.41 31.59
N ALA A 438 31.87 -2.24 32.35
CA ALA A 438 32.11 -2.19 33.79
C ALA A 438 31.01 -2.59 34.79
N SER A 439 31.37 -3.60 35.60
CA SER A 439 31.04 -3.71 37.04
C SER A 439 29.63 -4.13 37.49
N SER A 440 28.70 -4.48 36.61
CA SER A 440 27.43 -5.08 37.03
C SER A 440 27.25 -6.52 36.52
N SER A 441 26.66 -7.37 37.35
CA SER A 441 26.47 -8.81 37.10
C SER A 441 25.41 -9.14 36.03
N GLN A 442 24.93 -8.13 35.30
CA GLN A 442 23.97 -8.29 34.20
C GLN A 442 24.66 -8.00 32.88
N VAL A 443 24.58 -8.95 31.95
CA VAL A 443 25.01 -8.77 30.56
C VAL A 443 24.05 -7.79 29.90
N SER A 444 24.49 -6.54 29.70
CA SER A 444 23.79 -5.57 28.86
C SER A 444 23.99 -5.92 27.39
N ILE A 445 22.93 -5.83 26.58
CA ILE A 445 22.99 -6.03 25.13
C ILE A 445 22.89 -4.69 24.41
N ALA A 446 23.51 -4.59 23.25
CA ALA A 446 23.29 -3.49 22.30
C ALA A 446 22.55 -4.02 21.08
N MET A 447 21.45 -3.36 20.71
CA MET A 447 20.65 -3.68 19.53
C MET A 447 20.85 -2.61 18.46
N TYR A 448 21.07 -3.03 17.22
CA TYR A 448 21.25 -2.17 16.06
C TYR A 448 20.17 -2.51 15.03
N LEU A 449 19.24 -1.59 14.82
CA LEU A 449 18.16 -1.71 13.85
C LEU A 449 18.51 -0.89 12.60
N ALA A 450 18.65 -1.59 11.48
CA ALA A 450 18.92 -0.98 10.19
C ALA A 450 17.61 -0.70 9.45
N LEU A 451 17.40 0.55 9.06
CA LEU A 451 16.28 0.99 8.24
C LEU A 451 16.78 1.39 6.86
N ARG A 452 16.11 0.92 5.81
CA ARG A 452 16.54 1.06 4.42
C ARG A 452 16.85 2.51 4.07
N ASP A 453 15.95 3.44 4.37
CA ASP A 453 16.04 4.86 3.95
C ASP A 453 16.24 5.81 5.15
N SER A 454 16.59 5.29 6.33
CA SER A 454 16.73 6.11 7.56
C SER A 454 17.99 5.82 8.37
N GLY A 455 18.89 5.00 7.83
CA GLY A 455 20.16 4.66 8.47
C GLY A 455 20.00 3.63 9.59
N ILE A 456 20.89 3.68 10.57
CA ILE A 456 20.99 2.72 11.67
C ILE A 456 20.61 3.40 12.97
N PHE A 457 19.83 2.70 13.78
CA PHE A 457 19.44 3.10 15.12
C PHE A 457 20.02 2.12 16.13
N ARG A 458 20.48 2.63 17.27
CA ARG A 458 21.00 1.84 18.38
C ARG A 458 20.07 1.92 19.58
N SER A 459 19.91 0.81 20.27
CA SER A 459 19.33 0.73 21.61
C SER A 459 20.32 0.02 22.54
N THR A 460 20.52 0.58 23.74
CA THR A 460 21.37 0.01 24.80
C THR A 460 20.55 -0.45 26.00
N ASP A 461 19.23 -0.26 25.98
CA ASP A 461 18.28 -0.60 27.03
C ASP A 461 17.37 -1.79 26.64
N GLY A 462 17.85 -2.63 25.71
CA GLY A 462 17.14 -3.82 25.28
C GLY A 462 15.91 -3.54 24.40
N GLY A 463 15.96 -2.47 23.61
CA GLY A 463 14.95 -2.13 22.59
C GLY A 463 13.86 -1.16 23.05
N ALA A 464 13.96 -0.62 24.27
CA ALA A 464 12.95 0.30 24.82
C ALA A 464 13.10 1.72 24.28
N GLN A 465 14.33 2.19 24.04
CA GLN A 465 14.63 3.46 23.40
C GLN A 465 15.65 3.29 22.27
N TRP A 466 15.52 4.13 21.24
CA TRP A 466 16.33 4.07 20.03
C TRP A 466 16.91 5.44 19.69
N THR A 467 18.22 5.49 19.51
CA THR A 467 18.95 6.68 19.09
C THR A 467 19.54 6.48 17.70
N PRO A 468 19.42 7.44 16.78
CA PRO A 468 20.13 7.39 15.50
C PRO A 468 21.65 7.25 15.71
N LEU A 469 22.31 6.40 14.92
CA LEU A 469 23.75 6.16 14.94
C LEU A 469 24.27 6.17 13.50
N ASN A 470 24.44 7.36 12.93
CA ASN A 470 24.73 7.55 11.51
C ASN A 470 25.99 8.37 11.22
N ASP A 471 26.72 8.81 12.24
CA ASP A 471 27.92 9.64 12.05
C ASP A 471 29.00 8.87 11.28
N GLY A 472 29.48 9.44 10.18
CA GLY A 472 30.43 8.79 9.26
C GLY A 472 29.80 7.80 8.27
N LEU A 473 28.52 7.45 8.42
CA LEU A 473 27.80 6.58 7.50
C LEU A 473 27.30 7.42 6.32
N THR A 474 27.80 7.14 5.12
CA THR A 474 27.41 7.89 3.92
C THR A 474 26.64 7.01 2.93
N GLY A 475 25.72 7.61 2.17
CA GLY A 475 24.81 6.92 1.26
C GLY A 475 23.38 6.87 1.80
N GLU A 476 22.39 7.07 0.93
CA GLU A 476 20.99 7.25 1.33
C GLU A 476 20.32 5.94 1.76
N LYS A 477 20.88 4.79 1.32
CA LYS A 477 20.22 3.49 1.44
C LYS A 477 21.09 2.42 2.07
N ILE A 478 20.60 1.82 3.16
CA ILE A 478 21.20 0.66 3.82
C ILE A 478 20.85 -0.61 3.05
N SER A 479 21.87 -1.40 2.71
CA SER A 479 21.74 -2.56 1.84
C SER A 479 21.89 -3.91 2.56
N ALA A 480 22.68 -3.97 3.63
CA ALA A 480 22.91 -5.14 4.49
C ALA A 480 23.63 -4.70 5.78
N VAL A 481 23.45 -5.42 6.88
CA VAL A 481 24.20 -5.18 8.14
C VAL A 481 24.66 -6.52 8.70
N ALA A 482 25.81 -6.57 9.36
CA ALA A 482 26.27 -7.80 10.01
C ALA A 482 27.08 -7.46 11.26
N ALA A 483 27.28 -8.43 12.15
CA ALA A 483 28.24 -8.29 13.24
C ALA A 483 29.17 -9.50 13.34
N VAL A 484 30.40 -9.21 13.74
CA VAL A 484 31.38 -10.18 14.20
C VAL A 484 31.70 -9.81 15.65
N ARG A 485 31.27 -10.65 16.61
CA ARG A 485 31.35 -10.32 18.05
C ARG A 485 30.67 -8.96 18.32
N ASN A 486 31.42 -7.97 18.83
CA ASN A 486 30.93 -6.62 19.14
C ASN A 486 31.18 -5.62 18.00
N THR A 487 31.78 -6.05 16.88
CA THR A 487 32.05 -5.19 15.74
C THR A 487 30.90 -5.27 14.74
N VAL A 488 30.26 -4.14 14.47
CA VAL A 488 29.14 -4.02 13.53
C VAL A 488 29.62 -3.47 12.19
N PHE A 489 29.10 -4.05 11.11
CA PHE A 489 29.35 -3.67 9.72
C PHE A 489 28.05 -3.23 9.07
N ALA A 490 28.08 -2.15 8.30
CA ALA A 490 26.94 -1.63 7.57
C ALA A 490 27.31 -1.38 6.11
N ALA A 491 26.53 -1.95 5.21
CA ALA A 491 26.65 -1.69 3.78
C ALA A 491 25.63 -0.63 3.36
N THR A 492 26.10 0.33 2.55
CA THR A 492 25.28 1.36 1.93
C THR A 492 25.51 1.38 0.41
N GLU A 493 24.77 2.22 -0.31
CA GLU A 493 25.06 2.49 -1.73
C GLU A 493 26.48 3.04 -2.01
N ASN A 494 27.14 3.62 -1.00
CA ASN A 494 28.44 4.28 -1.14
C ASN A 494 29.61 3.43 -0.65
N GLY A 495 29.36 2.27 -0.02
CA GLY A 495 30.39 1.35 0.39
C GLY A 495 30.02 0.50 1.59
N LEU A 496 31.04 -0.11 2.19
CA LEU A 496 30.95 -0.87 3.43
C LEU A 496 31.62 -0.10 4.55
N TYR A 497 31.00 -0.06 5.71
CA TYR A 497 31.44 0.70 6.87
C TYR A 497 31.55 -0.24 8.07
N ARG A 498 32.45 0.10 8.98
CA ARG A 498 32.61 -0.56 10.28
C ARG A 498 32.39 0.46 11.37
N LEU A 499 31.63 0.10 12.39
CA LEU A 499 31.45 0.94 13.57
C LEU A 499 32.71 0.89 14.44
N ASP A 500 33.23 2.07 14.78
CA ASP A 500 34.38 2.25 15.65
C ASP A 500 34.14 3.46 16.55
N SER A 501 34.03 3.23 17.87
CA SER A 501 33.83 4.29 18.87
C SER A 501 32.67 5.24 18.51
N ASP A 502 31.51 4.66 18.18
CA ASP A 502 30.27 5.35 17.77
C ASP A 502 30.31 6.09 16.42
N ILE A 503 31.42 5.98 15.68
CA ILE A 503 31.58 6.58 14.35
C ILE A 503 31.76 5.48 13.30
N TRP A 504 31.09 5.61 12.16
CA TRP A 504 31.23 4.69 11.04
C TRP A 504 32.45 5.05 10.19
N GLY A 505 33.43 4.15 10.16
CA GLY A 505 34.60 4.24 9.28
C GLY A 505 34.35 3.48 7.97
N LYS A 506 34.50 4.15 6.82
CA LYS A 506 34.43 3.49 5.50
C LYS A 506 35.62 2.55 5.30
N LEU A 507 35.35 1.32 4.87
CA LEU A 507 36.35 0.29 4.63
C LEU A 507 36.91 0.34 3.19
N PRO A 508 38.16 -0.10 2.97
CA PRO A 508 38.83 -0.06 1.68
C PRO A 508 38.41 -1.23 0.77
N LEU A 509 37.12 -1.30 0.44
CA LEU A 509 36.57 -2.29 -0.49
C LEU A 509 36.33 -1.64 -1.87
N ASP A 510 36.64 -2.35 -2.95
CA ASP A 510 36.37 -1.87 -4.32
C ASP A 510 34.86 -1.65 -4.53
N THR A 511 34.45 -0.38 -4.71
CA THR A 511 33.05 0.03 -4.93
C THR A 511 32.69 0.19 -6.41
N SER A 512 33.33 -0.57 -7.30
CA SER A 512 32.88 -0.72 -8.69
C SER A 512 31.40 -1.14 -8.77
N GLY A 513 30.89 -1.84 -7.74
CA GLY A 513 29.47 -2.11 -7.49
C GLY A 513 28.95 -1.62 -6.12
N VAL A 514 27.84 -2.20 -5.65
CA VAL A 514 27.26 -1.99 -4.30
C VAL A 514 27.28 -3.30 -3.54
N VAL A 515 27.63 -3.25 -2.25
CA VAL A 515 27.53 -4.40 -1.36
C VAL A 515 26.05 -4.72 -1.13
N CYS A 516 25.60 -5.86 -1.64
CA CYS A 516 24.19 -6.27 -1.64
C CYS A 516 23.87 -7.35 -0.60
N SER A 517 24.89 -8.06 -0.09
CA SER A 517 24.79 -9.00 1.02
C SER A 517 26.08 -9.04 1.84
N LEU A 518 25.93 -9.35 3.13
CA LEU A 518 27.02 -9.63 4.06
C LEU A 518 26.79 -10.99 4.69
N ALA A 519 27.86 -11.77 4.85
CA ALA A 519 27.83 -13.03 5.60
C ALA A 519 29.01 -13.11 6.56
N VAL A 520 28.79 -13.77 7.70
CA VAL A 520 29.79 -13.93 8.74
C VAL A 520 29.92 -15.40 9.11
N SER A 521 31.15 -15.87 9.26
CA SER A 521 31.46 -17.21 9.78
C SER A 521 32.73 -17.16 10.63
N GLY A 522 32.59 -17.32 11.95
CA GLY A 522 33.69 -17.13 12.89
C GLY A 522 34.17 -15.68 12.92
N HIS A 523 35.43 -15.44 12.53
CA HIS A 523 36.02 -14.10 12.38
C HIS A 523 36.04 -13.59 10.94
N ASN A 524 35.50 -14.37 10.01
CA ASN A 524 35.51 -14.03 8.59
C ASN A 524 34.29 -13.20 8.24
N VAL A 525 34.52 -12.17 7.43
CA VAL A 525 33.46 -11.36 6.81
C VAL A 525 33.51 -11.58 5.31
N TYR A 526 32.36 -11.86 4.72
CA TYR A 526 32.19 -12.00 3.28
C TYR A 526 31.24 -10.93 2.77
N ALA A 527 31.63 -10.23 1.70
CA ALA A 527 30.85 -9.17 1.08
C ALA A 527 30.49 -9.56 -0.36
N GLY A 528 29.20 -9.69 -0.63
CA GLY A 528 28.65 -9.89 -1.96
C GLY A 528 28.44 -8.54 -2.65
N ILE A 529 29.16 -8.28 -3.73
CA ILE A 529 29.03 -7.05 -4.53
C ILE A 529 28.22 -7.35 -5.77
N GLY A 530 27.24 -6.49 -6.05
CA GLY A 530 26.43 -6.53 -7.27
C GLY A 530 26.36 -5.15 -7.94
N HIS A 531 25.57 -5.06 -9.00
CA HIS A 531 25.41 -3.81 -9.74
C HIS A 531 24.75 -2.70 -8.90
N LYS A 532 25.14 -1.43 -9.07
CA LYS A 532 24.64 -0.29 -8.27
C LYS A 532 23.13 -0.06 -8.37
N PHE A 533 22.50 -0.51 -9.46
CA PHE A 533 21.07 -0.40 -9.70
C PHE A 533 20.20 -1.24 -8.74
N LEU A 534 20.76 -2.24 -8.06
CA LEU A 534 20.05 -3.10 -7.11
C LEU A 534 19.50 -2.35 -5.89
N VAL A 535 19.99 -1.13 -5.62
CA VAL A 535 19.58 -0.28 -4.50
C VAL A 535 18.82 0.97 -4.97
N ARG A 536 18.88 1.30 -6.27
CA ARG A 536 18.43 2.60 -6.80
C ARG A 536 17.08 2.64 -7.52
N LEU A 537 16.57 1.54 -8.06
CA LEU A 537 15.55 1.65 -9.11
C LEU A 537 14.17 2.17 -8.66
N THR A 538 13.75 3.25 -9.32
CA THR A 538 12.34 3.54 -9.62
C THR A 538 11.89 2.80 -10.89
N PRO A 539 10.58 2.54 -11.08
CA PRO A 539 10.07 1.81 -12.27
C PRO A 539 10.44 2.43 -13.62
N SER A 540 10.58 3.76 -13.70
CA SER A 540 10.94 4.50 -14.91
C SER A 540 12.40 4.34 -15.32
N GLU A 541 13.32 4.26 -14.35
CA GLU A 541 14.77 4.06 -14.60
C GLU A 541 15.07 2.63 -15.08
N MET A 542 14.19 1.67 -14.78
CA MET A 542 14.31 0.28 -15.22
C MET A 542 14.24 0.15 -16.75
N ASP A 543 13.57 1.07 -17.43
CA ASP A 543 13.26 1.02 -18.86
C ASP A 543 14.38 1.62 -19.75
N GLU A 544 15.06 2.67 -19.26
CA GLU A 544 16.28 3.20 -19.89
C GLU A 544 17.47 2.24 -19.73
N VAL A 545 17.55 1.57 -18.58
CA VAL A 545 18.61 0.61 -18.23
C VAL A 545 18.52 -0.67 -19.08
N MET A 546 17.33 -1.15 -19.42
CA MET A 546 17.15 -2.33 -20.29
C MET A 546 17.68 -2.15 -21.73
N ARG A 547 18.24 -0.97 -22.08
CA ARG A 547 18.83 -0.66 -23.40
C ARG A 547 20.37 -0.78 -23.47
N ASP A 548 21.09 -0.74 -22.34
CA ASP A 548 22.52 -1.12 -22.32
C ASP A 548 22.62 -2.66 -22.26
N ASN A 549 23.71 -3.27 -22.70
CA ASN A 549 23.87 -4.74 -22.76
C ASN A 549 24.95 -5.26 -21.80
N ARG A 550 25.36 -4.46 -20.80
CA ARG A 550 26.51 -4.74 -19.92
C ARG A 550 26.11 -4.91 -18.44
N TRP A 551 25.13 -5.78 -18.16
CA TRP A 551 24.44 -5.80 -16.85
C TRP A 551 24.80 -6.94 -15.89
N HIS A 552 25.87 -7.70 -16.09
CA HIS A 552 26.16 -8.86 -15.24
C HIS A 552 27.51 -8.67 -14.55
N PHE A 553 27.44 -8.35 -13.26
CA PHE A 553 28.60 -8.19 -12.40
C PHE A 553 28.20 -8.60 -10.99
N ALA A 554 28.71 -9.74 -10.56
CA ALA A 554 28.68 -10.14 -9.17
C ALA A 554 30.09 -10.57 -8.73
N LYS A 555 30.49 -10.15 -7.53
CA LYS A 555 31.77 -10.52 -6.91
C LYS A 555 31.57 -10.86 -5.46
N ILE A 556 32.46 -11.69 -4.92
CA ILE A 556 32.52 -11.95 -3.47
C ILE A 556 33.93 -11.61 -3.00
N PHE A 557 33.97 -10.77 -1.97
CA PHE A 557 35.19 -10.44 -1.26
C PHE A 557 35.17 -11.06 0.14
N HIS A 558 36.35 -11.38 0.63
CA HIS A 558 36.58 -11.97 1.94
C HIS A 558 37.59 -11.16 2.73
N SER A 559 37.32 -10.98 4.02
CA SER A 559 38.22 -10.38 5.00
C SER A 559 38.38 -11.30 6.21
N THR A 560 39.60 -11.38 6.72
CA THR A 560 39.99 -12.13 7.94
C THR A 560 40.38 -11.22 9.10
N ASP A 561 40.44 -9.91 8.86
CA ASP A 561 40.98 -8.89 9.75
C ASP A 561 39.95 -7.79 10.06
N LEU A 562 38.67 -8.21 10.16
CA LEU A 562 37.54 -7.33 10.46
C LEU A 562 37.44 -6.14 9.48
N GLY A 563 37.71 -6.42 8.21
CA GLY A 563 37.51 -5.49 7.10
C GLY A 563 38.68 -4.54 6.81
N ALA A 564 39.83 -4.70 7.47
CA ALA A 564 41.02 -3.89 7.20
C ALA A 564 41.63 -4.20 5.82
N SER A 565 41.53 -5.46 5.37
CA SER A 565 41.90 -5.89 4.02
C SER A 565 40.87 -6.84 3.41
N TRP A 566 40.80 -6.85 2.09
CA TRP A 566 39.82 -7.62 1.31
C TRP A 566 40.49 -8.36 0.17
N THR A 567 40.13 -9.64 0.00
CA THR A 567 40.55 -10.48 -1.12
C THR A 567 39.33 -10.85 -1.94
N GLU A 568 39.37 -10.64 -3.26
CA GLU A 568 38.35 -11.18 -4.17
C GLU A 568 38.51 -12.70 -4.26
N ILE A 569 37.47 -13.43 -3.87
CA ILE A 569 37.48 -14.91 -3.85
C ILE A 569 36.56 -15.51 -4.91
N TRP A 570 35.70 -14.71 -5.53
CA TRP A 570 34.78 -15.16 -6.59
C TRP A 570 34.32 -13.99 -7.46
N HIS A 571 34.12 -14.25 -8.75
CA HIS A 571 33.46 -13.35 -9.69
C HIS A 571 32.62 -14.13 -10.70
N GLU A 572 31.58 -13.49 -11.23
CA GLU A 572 30.73 -14.05 -12.27
C GLU A 572 31.42 -13.96 -13.64
N ASN A 573 31.71 -15.12 -14.26
CA ASN A 573 32.39 -15.21 -15.56
C ASN A 573 31.47 -15.31 -16.77
N GLN A 574 30.15 -15.47 -16.56
CA GLN A 574 29.19 -15.68 -17.64
C GLN A 574 28.54 -14.37 -18.08
N TYR A 575 28.86 -13.93 -19.30
CA TYR A 575 28.13 -12.88 -20.00
C TYR A 575 26.87 -13.49 -20.63
N LEU A 576 25.70 -13.17 -20.08
CA LEU A 576 24.44 -13.43 -20.77
C LEU A 576 24.01 -12.15 -21.51
N PRO A 577 23.73 -12.22 -22.83
CA PRO A 577 23.50 -11.03 -23.64
C PRO A 577 22.21 -10.26 -23.32
N THR A 578 21.32 -10.78 -22.46
CA THR A 578 20.03 -10.15 -22.13
C THR A 578 19.55 -10.51 -20.71
N GLY A 579 19.38 -9.53 -19.83
CA GLY A 579 18.75 -9.71 -18.51
C GLY A 579 18.92 -8.51 -17.55
N PRO A 580 18.02 -8.32 -16.57
CA PRO A 580 18.17 -7.27 -15.56
C PRO A 580 19.43 -7.49 -14.69
N PRO A 581 19.98 -6.43 -14.06
CA PRO A 581 21.12 -6.56 -13.16
C PRO A 581 20.81 -7.51 -12.00
N ALA A 582 21.68 -8.48 -11.77
CA ALA A 582 21.57 -9.45 -10.67
C ALA A 582 22.48 -9.05 -9.50
N GLY A 583 21.97 -9.24 -8.28
CA GLY A 583 22.78 -9.21 -7.07
C GLY A 583 23.31 -10.60 -6.72
N ILE A 584 24.03 -10.70 -5.63
CA ILE A 584 24.49 -11.98 -5.08
C ILE A 584 24.24 -12.03 -3.58
N THR A 585 23.58 -13.09 -3.13
CA THR A 585 23.44 -13.41 -1.71
C THR A 585 24.52 -14.41 -1.34
N VAL A 586 25.41 -14.02 -0.44
CA VAL A 586 26.44 -14.90 0.12
C VAL A 586 25.91 -15.49 1.42
N LEU A 587 26.05 -16.80 1.59
CA LEU A 587 25.79 -17.50 2.84
C LEU A 587 27.07 -18.20 3.29
N ALA A 588 27.36 -18.21 4.59
CA ALA A 588 28.57 -18.81 5.14
C ALA A 588 28.29 -19.64 6.38
N THR A 589 28.86 -20.84 6.46
CA THR A 589 28.92 -21.65 7.68
C THR A 589 30.22 -22.44 7.72
N GLY A 590 31.02 -22.28 8.78
CA GLY A 590 32.35 -22.88 8.82
C GLY A 590 33.18 -22.45 7.59
N LYS A 591 33.66 -23.43 6.81
CA LYS A 591 34.37 -23.21 5.54
C LYS A 591 33.45 -23.27 4.30
N THR A 592 32.18 -23.61 4.47
CA THR A 592 31.23 -23.69 3.36
C THR A 592 30.68 -22.31 3.05
N LEU A 593 30.81 -21.91 1.79
CA LEU A 593 30.21 -20.70 1.24
C LEU A 593 29.24 -21.09 0.14
N LEU A 594 28.09 -20.42 0.13
CA LEU A 594 27.11 -20.55 -0.94
C LEU A 594 26.85 -19.17 -1.54
N ALA A 595 27.14 -19.07 -2.83
CA ALA A 595 26.93 -17.90 -3.66
C ALA A 595 25.61 -18.08 -4.42
N LEU A 596 24.58 -17.35 -4.01
CA LEU A 596 23.26 -17.37 -4.62
C LEU A 596 23.10 -16.12 -5.49
N GLY A 597 23.43 -16.25 -6.77
CA GLY A 597 23.18 -15.24 -7.79
C GLY A 597 22.43 -15.87 -8.96
N LEU A 598 22.59 -15.28 -10.15
CA LEU A 598 22.09 -15.89 -11.39
C LEU A 598 22.74 -17.25 -11.61
N VAL A 599 24.07 -17.31 -11.48
CA VAL A 599 24.84 -18.55 -11.36
C VAL A 599 25.01 -18.85 -9.87
N GLN A 600 24.57 -20.04 -9.45
CA GLN A 600 24.80 -20.52 -8.10
C GLN A 600 26.13 -21.25 -8.05
N SER A 601 26.93 -20.94 -7.02
CA SER A 601 28.22 -21.59 -6.82
C SER A 601 28.42 -21.92 -5.35
N ARG A 602 29.19 -22.97 -5.06
CA ARG A 602 29.56 -23.36 -3.70
C ARG A 602 31.06 -23.49 -3.57
N SER A 603 31.57 -23.05 -2.43
CA SER A 603 32.91 -23.39 -1.94
C SER A 603 32.78 -24.20 -0.64
N ILE A 604 33.71 -25.13 -0.42
CA ILE A 604 33.81 -25.92 0.83
C ILE A 604 35.13 -25.67 1.58
N ASP A 605 35.98 -24.80 1.05
CA ASP A 605 37.34 -24.53 1.55
C ASP A 605 37.55 -23.04 1.90
N GLY A 606 36.46 -22.31 2.15
CA GLY A 606 36.49 -20.89 2.53
C GLY A 606 36.67 -19.94 1.36
N GLY A 607 36.36 -20.38 0.14
CA GLY A 607 36.42 -19.55 -1.07
C GLY A 607 37.69 -19.75 -1.92
N GLN A 608 38.50 -20.77 -1.63
CA GLN A 608 39.71 -21.06 -2.43
C GLN A 608 39.34 -21.74 -3.75
N THR A 609 38.38 -22.66 -3.72
CA THR A 609 37.82 -23.30 -4.90
C THR A 609 36.30 -23.21 -4.91
N TRP A 610 35.72 -23.14 -6.12
CA TRP A 610 34.29 -23.01 -6.33
C TRP A 610 33.79 -24.06 -7.31
N THR A 611 32.65 -24.66 -6.97
CA THR A 611 31.88 -25.57 -7.80
C THR A 611 30.61 -24.87 -8.27
N GLU A 612 30.39 -24.79 -9.58
CA GLU A 612 29.14 -24.29 -10.15
C GLU A 612 28.00 -25.31 -9.93
N LEU A 613 26.86 -24.83 -9.43
CA LEU A 613 25.69 -25.64 -9.09
C LEU A 613 24.53 -25.45 -10.09
N GLY A 614 24.76 -24.69 -11.16
CA GLY A 614 23.77 -24.32 -12.17
C GLY A 614 23.16 -22.93 -11.93
N SER A 615 22.16 -22.57 -12.74
CA SER A 615 21.51 -21.25 -12.69
C SER A 615 20.14 -21.29 -12.02
N ASP A 616 19.80 -20.23 -11.28
CA ASP A 616 18.44 -20.00 -10.76
C ASP A 616 17.84 -18.72 -11.35
N LEU A 617 16.88 -18.93 -12.24
CA LEU A 617 16.26 -17.86 -13.02
C LEU A 617 15.26 -17.05 -12.18
N ASN A 618 14.79 -17.57 -11.05
CA ASN A 618 13.91 -16.80 -10.16
C ASN A 618 14.67 -15.65 -9.49
N PHE A 619 15.99 -15.78 -9.33
CA PHE A 619 16.86 -14.75 -8.79
C PHE A 619 16.95 -13.50 -9.70
N ARG A 620 16.64 -13.62 -11.01
CA ARG A 620 16.52 -12.46 -11.93
C ARG A 620 15.47 -11.43 -11.49
N ARG A 621 14.44 -11.83 -10.71
CA ARG A 621 13.24 -11.00 -10.52
C ARG A 621 13.26 -10.09 -9.28
N ARG A 622 14.01 -10.44 -8.23
CA ARG A 622 14.19 -9.56 -7.05
C ARG A 622 15.60 -9.71 -6.48
N SER A 623 16.24 -8.58 -6.19
CA SER A 623 17.62 -8.49 -5.71
C SER A 623 17.89 -9.07 -4.32
N ARG A 624 16.87 -9.49 -3.54
CA ARG A 624 17.03 -9.93 -2.14
C ARG A 624 15.91 -10.89 -1.73
N LEU A 625 16.03 -12.16 -2.12
CA LEU A 625 15.17 -13.21 -1.59
C LEU A 625 15.78 -13.76 -0.30
N PRO A 626 15.02 -13.91 0.80
CA PRO A 626 15.53 -14.46 2.05
C PRO A 626 16.16 -15.84 1.86
N ALA A 627 17.35 -16.06 2.41
CA ALA A 627 18.00 -17.36 2.37
C ALA A 627 18.85 -17.55 3.63
N VAL A 628 18.98 -18.80 4.07
CA VAL A 628 19.78 -19.16 5.24
C VAL A 628 20.49 -20.48 5.04
N ILE A 629 21.69 -20.57 5.60
CA ILE A 629 22.47 -21.79 5.68
C ILE A 629 22.43 -22.31 7.11
N VAL A 630 22.05 -23.57 7.28
CA VAL A 630 21.91 -24.21 8.60
C VAL A 630 23.16 -25.03 8.93
N ASN A 631 23.73 -25.67 7.92
CA ASN A 631 24.97 -26.41 7.98
C ASN A 631 25.52 -26.58 6.54
N GLU A 632 26.66 -27.26 6.40
CA GLU A 632 27.36 -27.46 5.12
C GLU A 632 26.51 -28.12 4.01
N LYS A 633 25.48 -28.87 4.40
CA LYS A 633 24.59 -29.60 3.48
C LYS A 633 23.19 -29.01 3.38
N THR A 634 22.71 -28.36 4.44
CA THR A 634 21.31 -27.92 4.53
C THR A 634 21.19 -26.40 4.44
N CYS A 635 20.52 -25.93 3.39
CA CYS A 635 20.18 -24.53 3.20
C CYS A 635 18.71 -24.37 2.81
N TYR A 636 18.15 -23.21 3.12
CA TYR A 636 16.81 -22.81 2.72
C TYR A 636 16.90 -21.50 1.95
N LYS A 637 16.12 -21.37 0.88
CA LYS A 637 15.97 -20.10 0.17
C LYS A 637 14.51 -19.88 -0.19
N ALA A 638 14.09 -18.64 -0.11
CA ALA A 638 12.83 -18.20 -0.67
C ALA A 638 12.97 -18.01 -2.18
N ASN A 639 11.94 -18.41 -2.90
CA ASN A 639 11.59 -17.88 -4.21
C ASN A 639 10.47 -16.86 -4.03
N LEU A 640 9.91 -16.32 -5.11
CA LEU A 640 8.86 -15.30 -5.06
C LEU A 640 7.68 -15.66 -4.13
N PHE A 641 7.29 -16.93 -4.10
CA PHE A 641 6.10 -17.39 -3.36
C PHE A 641 6.29 -18.72 -2.61
N SER A 642 7.51 -19.20 -2.46
CA SER A 642 7.75 -20.53 -1.91
C SER A 642 9.13 -20.66 -1.30
N ILE A 643 9.29 -21.60 -0.37
CA ILE A 643 10.57 -21.94 0.24
C ILE A 643 11.09 -23.21 -0.43
N HIS A 644 12.36 -23.20 -0.78
CA HIS A 644 13.09 -24.36 -1.28
C HIS A 644 14.16 -24.77 -0.29
N ARG A 645 14.36 -26.08 -0.17
CA ARG A 645 15.38 -26.69 0.67
C ARG A 645 16.34 -27.48 -0.19
N THR A 646 17.62 -27.39 0.16
CA THR A 646 18.65 -28.33 -0.27
C THR A 646 19.17 -29.12 0.94
N THR A 647 19.54 -30.37 0.73
CA THR A 647 20.20 -31.25 1.72
C THR A 647 21.51 -31.84 1.19
N ASP A 648 21.95 -31.43 0.00
CA ASP A 648 23.18 -31.84 -0.67
C ASP A 648 24.13 -30.65 -0.88
N GLY A 649 23.92 -29.58 -0.11
CA GLY A 649 24.70 -28.35 -0.13
C GLY A 649 24.46 -27.50 -1.38
N GLY A 650 23.25 -27.51 -1.94
CA GLY A 650 22.85 -26.67 -3.06
C GLY A 650 22.95 -27.31 -4.43
N ALA A 651 23.34 -28.58 -4.54
CA ALA A 651 23.39 -29.28 -5.83
C ALA A 651 21.98 -29.54 -6.38
N SER A 652 21.00 -29.75 -5.50
CA SER A 652 19.59 -29.80 -5.84
C SER A 652 18.73 -29.02 -4.84
N TRP A 653 17.66 -28.41 -5.35
CA TRP A 653 16.70 -27.62 -4.57
C TRP A 653 15.30 -28.17 -4.77
N HIS A 654 14.59 -28.39 -3.68
CA HIS A 654 13.24 -28.95 -3.68
C HIS A 654 12.27 -28.03 -2.94
N LEU A 655 11.05 -27.88 -3.47
CA LEU A 655 9.96 -27.17 -2.78
C LEU A 655 9.76 -27.76 -1.38
N PHE A 656 9.71 -26.89 -0.36
CA PHE A 656 9.63 -27.30 1.04
C PHE A 656 8.75 -26.37 1.87
N MET A 657 7.44 -26.58 1.74
CA MET A 657 6.39 -25.77 2.39
C MET A 657 5.38 -26.64 3.16
N ASN A 658 5.71 -27.90 3.44
CA ASN A 658 4.83 -28.82 4.16
C ASN A 658 4.42 -28.23 5.52
N GLY A 659 3.13 -28.24 5.85
CA GLY A 659 2.61 -27.67 7.10
C GLY A 659 2.42 -26.15 7.11
N MET A 660 2.76 -25.45 6.01
CA MET A 660 2.43 -24.04 5.85
C MET A 660 1.06 -23.84 5.21
N THR A 661 0.31 -22.86 5.69
CA THR A 661 -0.93 -22.41 5.04
C THR A 661 -0.59 -21.42 3.93
N GLY A 662 -0.95 -21.75 2.69
CA GLY A 662 -0.75 -20.84 1.56
C GLY A 662 -1.82 -19.75 1.49
N THR A 663 -1.43 -18.58 0.97
CA THR A 663 -2.31 -17.41 0.83
C THR A 663 -2.63 -17.05 -0.62
N LEU A 664 -1.86 -17.56 -1.57
CA LEU A 664 -1.99 -17.18 -2.97
C LEU A 664 -2.87 -18.16 -3.73
N ILE A 665 -4.17 -18.21 -3.40
CA ILE A 665 -5.17 -18.90 -4.23
C ILE A 665 -5.92 -17.84 -5.02
N THR A 666 -5.70 -17.82 -6.34
CA THR A 666 -6.42 -16.90 -7.23
C THR A 666 -7.70 -17.51 -7.80
N ASP A 667 -7.78 -18.83 -7.90
CA ASP A 667 -8.99 -19.55 -8.31
C ASP A 667 -9.05 -20.93 -7.68
N VAL A 668 -10.26 -21.42 -7.40
CA VAL A 668 -10.51 -22.77 -6.89
C VAL A 668 -11.79 -23.35 -7.51
N VAL A 669 -11.71 -24.57 -7.99
CA VAL A 669 -12.84 -25.29 -8.60
C VAL A 669 -12.96 -26.69 -8.01
N ALA A 670 -14.20 -27.15 -7.82
CA ALA A 670 -14.48 -28.54 -7.51
C ALA A 670 -14.74 -29.31 -8.81
N PHE A 671 -14.02 -30.42 -9.02
CA PHE A 671 -14.17 -31.26 -10.20
C PHE A 671 -13.85 -32.71 -9.85
N GLY A 672 -14.71 -33.66 -10.23
CA GLY A 672 -14.46 -35.09 -10.04
C GLY A 672 -14.21 -35.52 -8.59
N ASN A 673 -14.95 -34.94 -7.62
CA ASN A 673 -14.76 -35.15 -6.17
C ASN A 673 -13.37 -34.74 -5.65
N ARG A 674 -12.72 -33.79 -6.32
CA ARG A 674 -11.45 -33.18 -5.94
C ARG A 674 -11.57 -31.67 -6.01
N LEU A 675 -10.70 -30.97 -5.30
CA LEU A 675 -10.50 -29.54 -5.47
C LEU A 675 -9.29 -29.31 -6.37
N TYR A 676 -9.37 -28.35 -7.26
CA TYR A 676 -8.25 -27.85 -8.06
C TYR A 676 -8.10 -26.36 -7.80
N ALA A 677 -6.88 -25.91 -7.57
CA ALA A 677 -6.56 -24.52 -7.32
C ALA A 677 -5.24 -24.14 -8.00
N HIS A 678 -5.00 -22.85 -8.20
CA HIS A 678 -3.69 -22.37 -8.65
C HIS A 678 -3.24 -21.13 -7.90
N ASN A 679 -1.92 -20.94 -7.92
CA ASN A 679 -1.24 -19.79 -7.34
C ASN A 679 -0.67 -18.81 -8.37
N GLY A 680 -1.16 -18.86 -9.62
CA GLY A 680 -0.60 -18.09 -10.73
C GLY A 680 0.62 -18.73 -11.40
N TYR A 681 1.23 -19.76 -10.80
CA TYR A 681 2.40 -20.45 -11.38
C TYR A 681 2.13 -21.91 -11.64
N GLU A 682 1.59 -22.62 -10.66
CA GLU A 682 1.33 -24.05 -10.68
C GLU A 682 -0.15 -24.32 -10.39
N VAL A 683 -0.63 -25.47 -10.89
CA VAL A 683 -1.95 -26.00 -10.59
C VAL A 683 -1.79 -27.11 -9.56
N TYR A 684 -2.63 -27.10 -8.55
CA TYR A 684 -2.64 -28.08 -7.47
C TYR A 684 -3.98 -28.79 -7.43
N GLN A 685 -3.98 -30.05 -6.99
CA GLN A 685 -5.20 -30.77 -6.62
C GLN A 685 -5.18 -31.10 -5.14
N SER A 686 -6.37 -31.20 -4.56
CA SER A 686 -6.62 -31.81 -3.26
C SER A 686 -7.68 -32.90 -3.38
N THR A 687 -7.43 -34.03 -2.73
CA THR A 687 -8.34 -35.18 -2.65
C THR A 687 -9.03 -35.29 -1.28
N ASP A 688 -8.75 -34.36 -0.36
CA ASP A 688 -9.13 -34.38 1.04
C ASP A 688 -9.76 -33.04 1.48
N ALA A 689 -10.55 -32.44 0.58
CA ALA A 689 -11.28 -31.19 0.82
C ALA A 689 -10.37 -29.99 1.20
N GLY A 690 -9.16 -29.94 0.66
CA GLY A 690 -8.23 -28.82 0.81
C GLY A 690 -7.29 -28.92 2.01
N VAL A 691 -7.24 -30.07 2.68
CA VAL A 691 -6.32 -30.34 3.78
C VAL A 691 -4.88 -30.51 3.25
N SER A 692 -4.70 -31.22 2.15
CA SER A 692 -3.41 -31.39 1.47
C SER A 692 -3.53 -31.14 -0.04
N TRP A 693 -2.42 -30.71 -0.63
CA TRP A 693 -2.36 -30.32 -2.03
C TRP A 693 -1.14 -30.92 -2.73
N LYS A 694 -1.34 -31.39 -3.96
CA LYS A 694 -0.30 -31.95 -4.82
C LYS A 694 -0.26 -31.21 -6.14
N ILE A 695 0.93 -30.87 -6.62
CA ILE A 695 1.12 -30.27 -7.95
C ILE A 695 0.60 -31.23 -9.03
N VAL A 696 -0.17 -30.68 -9.97
CA VAL A 696 -0.60 -31.36 -11.19
C VAL A 696 0.32 -30.88 -12.32
N PRO A 697 1.16 -31.75 -12.89
CA PRO A 697 2.07 -31.39 -13.97
C PRO A 697 1.34 -30.77 -15.17
N THR A 698 1.94 -29.73 -15.75
CA THR A 698 1.44 -29.06 -16.96
C THR A 698 2.46 -29.20 -18.09
N ASP A 699 2.07 -29.75 -19.23
CA ASP A 699 2.93 -29.94 -20.41
C ASP A 699 3.15 -28.63 -21.20
N ARG A 700 3.46 -27.51 -20.52
CA ARG A 700 3.60 -26.18 -21.14
C ARG A 700 4.70 -26.12 -22.20
N GLN A 701 5.80 -26.83 -21.98
CA GLN A 701 6.92 -26.89 -22.93
C GLN A 701 6.50 -27.52 -24.28
N LYS A 702 5.61 -28.53 -24.25
CA LYS A 702 5.09 -29.15 -25.48
C LYS A 702 4.19 -28.22 -26.28
N ALA A 703 3.64 -27.18 -25.65
CA ALA A 703 2.86 -26.14 -26.29
C ALA A 703 3.70 -24.94 -26.75
N GLY A 704 5.03 -25.07 -26.82
CA GLY A 704 5.93 -24.02 -27.30
C GLY A 704 6.14 -22.87 -26.32
N PHE A 705 5.64 -22.98 -25.09
CA PHE A 705 5.90 -21.99 -24.06
C PHE A 705 7.27 -22.23 -23.43
N SER A 706 8.11 -21.21 -23.52
CA SER A 706 9.39 -21.17 -22.84
C SER A 706 9.18 -21.27 -21.32
N PRO A 707 9.98 -22.07 -20.57
CA PRO A 707 9.99 -21.97 -19.11
C PRO A 707 10.44 -20.57 -18.64
N PHE A 708 11.04 -19.79 -19.55
CA PHE A 708 11.54 -18.44 -19.35
C PHE A 708 10.51 -17.36 -19.70
N THR A 709 9.25 -17.45 -19.24
CA THR A 709 8.32 -16.32 -19.38
C THR A 709 8.76 -15.17 -18.46
N THR A 710 9.36 -14.17 -19.09
CA THR A 710 9.89 -12.93 -18.49
C THR A 710 8.81 -11.99 -17.94
N SER A 711 7.53 -12.35 -17.99
CA SER A 711 6.40 -11.56 -17.48
C SER A 711 6.12 -11.86 -16.00
N VAL A 712 5.90 -10.79 -15.23
CA VAL A 712 5.62 -10.78 -13.78
C VAL A 712 4.19 -11.24 -13.44
N THR A 713 3.30 -11.38 -14.42
CA THR A 713 1.98 -11.98 -14.21
C THR A 713 1.76 -13.04 -15.26
N VAL A 714 1.39 -14.23 -14.80
CA VAL A 714 0.81 -15.28 -15.62
C VAL A 714 -0.64 -15.31 -15.20
N ASP A 715 -1.52 -14.89 -16.10
CA ASP A 715 -2.95 -14.94 -15.80
C ASP A 715 -3.38 -16.39 -16.04
N LEU A 716 -3.97 -17.00 -15.01
CA LEU A 716 -4.43 -18.37 -15.01
C LEU A 716 -5.92 -18.42 -14.69
N LYS A 717 -6.62 -19.37 -15.31
CA LYS A 717 -8.02 -19.64 -15.01
C LYS A 717 -8.33 -21.12 -15.09
N LEU A 718 -9.07 -21.62 -14.11
CA LEU A 718 -9.64 -22.97 -14.14
C LEU A 718 -11.10 -22.88 -14.57
N ILE A 719 -11.47 -23.67 -15.57
CA ILE A 719 -12.83 -23.64 -16.13
C ILE A 719 -13.36 -25.06 -16.25
N VAL A 720 -14.49 -25.33 -15.62
CA VAL A 720 -15.20 -26.61 -15.74
C VAL A 720 -16.25 -26.48 -16.83
N VAL A 721 -16.14 -27.30 -17.89
CA VAL A 721 -17.13 -27.37 -18.97
C VAL A 721 -17.61 -28.81 -19.11
N GLY A 722 -18.86 -29.05 -18.71
CA GLY A 722 -19.41 -30.41 -18.63
C GLY A 722 -18.58 -31.28 -17.68
N ASN A 723 -18.03 -32.39 -18.19
CA ASN A 723 -17.16 -33.29 -17.43
C ASN A 723 -15.67 -33.14 -17.79
N ILE A 724 -15.25 -31.95 -18.20
CA ILE A 724 -13.86 -31.64 -18.55
C ILE A 724 -13.42 -30.42 -17.74
N LEU A 725 -12.25 -30.53 -17.10
CA LEU A 725 -11.57 -29.40 -16.48
C LEU A 725 -10.53 -28.83 -17.46
N TYR A 726 -10.67 -27.55 -17.76
CA TYR A 726 -9.72 -26.78 -18.55
C TYR A 726 -8.88 -25.87 -17.66
N TYR A 727 -7.68 -25.61 -18.14
CA TYR A 727 -6.73 -24.69 -17.58
C TYR A 727 -6.27 -23.76 -18.69
N LEU A 728 -6.54 -22.46 -18.52
CA LEU A 728 -6.15 -21.40 -19.45
C LEU A 728 -4.93 -20.65 -18.92
N PHE A 729 -4.02 -20.33 -19.82
CA PHE A 729 -2.75 -19.69 -19.55
C PHE A 729 -2.52 -18.58 -20.57
N SER A 730 -2.19 -17.36 -20.14
CA SER A 730 -1.58 -16.37 -21.02
C SER A 730 -0.13 -16.12 -20.62
N GLY A 731 0.77 -16.12 -21.60
CA GLY A 731 2.19 -15.88 -21.32
C GLY A 731 3.09 -16.00 -22.54
N GLY A 732 4.22 -15.30 -22.53
CA GLY A 732 5.18 -15.26 -23.64
C GLY A 732 5.82 -13.87 -23.76
N PRO A 733 6.85 -13.70 -24.61
CA PRO A 733 7.57 -12.42 -24.75
C PRO A 733 6.68 -11.24 -25.15
N THR A 734 5.54 -11.53 -25.80
CA THR A 734 4.60 -10.55 -26.34
C THR A 734 3.29 -10.43 -25.55
N GLY A 735 3.06 -11.26 -24.53
CA GLY A 735 1.80 -11.30 -23.76
C GLY A 735 0.56 -11.77 -24.55
N ALA A 736 0.74 -12.21 -25.80
CA ALA A 736 -0.34 -12.47 -26.75
C ALA A 736 -0.61 -13.97 -27.03
N ASN A 737 0.10 -14.90 -26.37
CA ASN A 737 -0.14 -16.33 -26.55
C ASN A 737 -1.10 -16.84 -25.47
N VAL A 738 -2.19 -17.49 -25.88
CA VAL A 738 -3.12 -18.21 -25.01
C VAL A 738 -2.89 -19.70 -25.17
N GLY A 739 -2.55 -20.37 -24.08
CA GLY A 739 -2.51 -21.83 -24.00
C GLY A 739 -3.77 -22.34 -23.32
N ILE A 740 -4.49 -23.24 -23.99
CA ILE A 740 -5.62 -23.96 -23.40
C ILE A 740 -5.18 -25.40 -23.18
N PHE A 741 -5.31 -25.90 -21.96
CA PHE A 741 -5.01 -27.28 -21.61
C PHE A 741 -6.25 -27.94 -21.01
N ARG A 742 -6.35 -29.25 -21.20
CA ARG A 742 -7.39 -30.08 -20.59
C ARG A 742 -6.76 -31.06 -19.61
N LEU A 743 -7.44 -31.29 -18.50
CA LEU A 743 -7.09 -32.35 -17.57
C LEU A 743 -7.24 -33.71 -18.27
N SER A 744 -6.26 -34.58 -18.07
CA SER A 744 -6.31 -35.97 -18.52
C SER A 744 -7.43 -36.75 -17.84
N THR A 745 -7.88 -37.85 -18.46
CA THR A 745 -8.99 -38.67 -17.95
C THR A 745 -8.71 -39.34 -16.61
N ASP A 746 -7.44 -39.62 -16.31
CA ASP A 746 -6.95 -40.11 -15.01
C ASP A 746 -6.81 -39.00 -13.96
N GLY A 747 -6.95 -37.73 -14.37
CA GLY A 747 -6.88 -36.56 -13.51
C GLY A 747 -5.47 -36.23 -13.02
N ASP A 748 -4.43 -36.74 -13.68
CA ASP A 748 -3.05 -36.66 -13.19
C ASP A 748 -2.20 -35.54 -13.82
N ARG A 749 -2.61 -34.99 -14.98
CA ARG A 749 -1.84 -33.97 -15.71
C ARG A 749 -2.71 -33.10 -16.62
N PHE A 750 -2.23 -31.91 -16.95
CA PHE A 750 -2.83 -31.06 -17.99
C PHE A 750 -2.10 -31.21 -19.32
N THR A 751 -2.86 -31.51 -20.38
CA THR A 751 -2.37 -31.70 -21.75
C THR A 751 -2.87 -30.58 -22.67
N PRO A 752 -2.04 -30.07 -23.60
CA PRO A 752 -2.44 -28.96 -24.45
C PRO A 752 -3.54 -29.37 -25.43
N VAL A 753 -4.53 -28.48 -25.59
CA VAL A 753 -5.53 -28.56 -26.65
C VAL A 753 -4.85 -28.18 -27.96
N GLN A 754 -4.97 -29.03 -28.98
CA GLN A 754 -4.34 -28.81 -30.28
C GLN A 754 -5.11 -27.79 -31.11
N GLY A 755 -4.40 -27.02 -31.93
CA GLY A 755 -5.01 -26.07 -32.88
C GLY A 755 -5.54 -24.78 -32.25
N VAL A 756 -5.12 -24.42 -31.03
CA VAL A 756 -5.43 -23.11 -30.44
C VAL A 756 -4.70 -22.03 -31.24
N PRO A 757 -5.41 -21.09 -31.89
CA PRO A 757 -4.77 -20.08 -32.71
C PRO A 757 -4.04 -19.05 -31.84
N ILE A 758 -2.92 -18.55 -32.36
CA ILE A 758 -2.18 -17.43 -31.76
C ILE A 758 -3.09 -16.20 -31.83
N PHE A 759 -3.20 -15.46 -30.73
CA PHE A 759 -3.91 -14.20 -30.70
C PHE A 759 -3.05 -13.14 -31.38
N ASP A 760 -3.23 -12.93 -32.70
CA ASP A 760 -2.41 -12.01 -33.49
C ASP A 760 -2.81 -10.55 -33.26
N ARG A 761 -2.09 -9.92 -32.33
CA ARG A 761 -2.19 -8.49 -31.97
C ARG A 761 -2.06 -7.51 -33.15
N TYR A 762 -1.44 -7.91 -34.27
CA TYR A 762 -1.17 -7.02 -35.41
C TYR A 762 -2.19 -7.15 -36.54
N LYS A 763 -2.91 -8.29 -36.61
CA LYS A 763 -4.00 -8.49 -37.58
C LYS A 763 -5.34 -7.90 -37.13
N LEU A 764 -5.59 -7.89 -35.82
CA LEU A 764 -6.87 -7.45 -35.23
C LEU A 764 -6.84 -5.98 -34.75
N ALA A 765 -5.66 -5.40 -34.51
CA ALA A 765 -5.52 -3.98 -34.24
C ALA A 765 -5.62 -3.18 -35.56
N ASP A 766 -6.84 -2.74 -35.86
CA ASP A 766 -7.18 -1.89 -37.00
C ASP A 766 -6.30 -0.61 -37.06
N GLU A 767 -6.27 0.08 -38.21
CA GLU A 767 -5.54 1.34 -38.43
C GLU A 767 -5.80 2.42 -37.34
N LYS A 768 -6.91 2.26 -36.61
CA LYS A 768 -7.35 3.07 -35.48
C LYS A 768 -6.35 3.15 -34.30
N TYR A 769 -5.50 2.14 -34.09
CA TYR A 769 -4.57 2.07 -32.96
C TYR A 769 -3.10 2.36 -33.31
N LYS A 770 -2.74 2.40 -34.61
CA LYS A 770 -1.36 2.68 -35.08
C LYS A 770 -0.85 4.07 -34.72
N SER A 771 -1.73 5.07 -34.57
CA SER A 771 -1.32 6.47 -34.32
C SER A 771 -0.98 6.79 -32.86
N LYS A 772 -1.37 5.93 -31.91
CA LYS A 772 -1.13 6.11 -30.47
C LYS A 772 -0.04 5.19 -29.90
N GLU A 773 0.51 4.28 -30.71
CA GLU A 773 1.46 3.25 -30.29
C GLU A 773 2.84 3.75 -29.81
N ARG A 774 3.17 5.03 -29.98
CA ARG A 774 4.46 5.56 -29.46
C ARG A 774 4.51 5.67 -27.94
N ASP A 775 3.36 5.83 -27.26
CA ASP A 775 3.29 6.01 -25.80
C ASP A 775 2.90 4.73 -25.01
N TYR A 776 2.35 3.71 -25.67
CA TYR A 776 1.75 2.53 -24.99
C TYR A 776 2.52 1.23 -25.23
N ARG A 777 3.85 1.23 -25.02
CA ARG A 777 4.63 -0.02 -25.04
C ARG A 777 4.51 -0.85 -23.75
N HIS A 778 3.83 -0.33 -22.74
CA HIS A 778 3.65 -0.99 -21.45
C HIS A 778 2.18 -1.35 -21.26
N VAL A 779 1.91 -2.66 -21.18
CA VAL A 779 0.69 -3.28 -20.62
C VAL A 779 -0.56 -3.42 -21.53
N SER A 780 -0.42 -4.01 -22.71
CA SER A 780 -1.54 -4.72 -23.37
C SER A 780 -1.41 -6.23 -23.14
N ARG A 781 -2.17 -6.79 -22.17
CA ARG A 781 -2.14 -8.22 -21.81
C ARG A 781 -3.49 -8.89 -22.06
N LEU A 782 -3.46 -10.13 -22.54
CA LEU A 782 -4.63 -11.03 -22.57
C LEU A 782 -4.98 -11.47 -21.15
N ARG A 783 -6.18 -11.13 -20.70
CA ARG A 783 -6.65 -11.42 -19.34
C ARG A 783 -7.43 -12.73 -19.35
N THR A 784 -6.77 -13.82 -19.02
CA THR A 784 -7.43 -15.14 -18.87
C THR A 784 -8.21 -15.25 -17.57
N GLU A 785 -7.93 -14.42 -16.57
CA GLU A 785 -8.67 -14.37 -15.30
C GLU A 785 -10.17 -14.08 -15.46
N THR A 786 -10.55 -13.37 -16.53
CA THR A 786 -11.95 -13.10 -16.89
C THR A 786 -12.52 -14.14 -17.85
N ALA A 787 -11.71 -15.11 -18.30
CA ALA A 787 -12.11 -16.08 -19.30
C ALA A 787 -13.22 -16.99 -18.80
N ALA A 788 -14.12 -17.32 -19.71
CA ALA A 788 -15.23 -18.21 -19.47
C ALA A 788 -15.35 -19.17 -20.65
N ALA A 789 -15.89 -20.37 -20.43
CA ALA A 789 -16.13 -21.30 -21.51
C ALA A 789 -17.43 -22.08 -21.30
N SER A 790 -18.11 -22.36 -22.40
CA SER A 790 -19.34 -23.15 -22.45
C SER A 790 -19.32 -24.00 -23.69
N ARG A 791 -19.72 -25.27 -23.57
CA ARG A 791 -19.66 -26.28 -24.65
C ARG A 791 -18.25 -26.36 -25.26
N ASN A 792 -18.05 -25.82 -26.45
CA ASN A 792 -16.76 -25.77 -27.15
C ASN A 792 -16.33 -24.34 -27.50
N VAL A 793 -16.91 -23.33 -26.85
CA VAL A 793 -16.60 -21.91 -27.08
C VAL A 793 -15.92 -21.33 -25.84
N PHE A 794 -14.80 -20.66 -26.07
CA PHE A 794 -14.00 -19.96 -25.06
C PHE A 794 -14.11 -18.46 -25.29
N TYR A 795 -14.24 -17.70 -24.22
CA TYR A 795 -14.33 -16.24 -24.21
C TYR A 795 -13.14 -15.66 -23.46
N ILE A 796 -12.55 -14.58 -23.98
CA ILE A 796 -11.41 -13.90 -23.35
C ILE A 796 -11.46 -12.39 -23.60
N GLU A 797 -11.00 -11.61 -22.62
CA GLU A 797 -10.86 -10.17 -22.75
C GLU A 797 -9.47 -9.79 -23.29
N TYR A 798 -9.44 -8.84 -24.21
CA TYR A 798 -8.22 -8.17 -24.65
C TYR A 798 -8.48 -6.68 -24.89
N ILE A 799 -7.75 -5.81 -24.18
CA ILE A 799 -7.83 -4.34 -24.29
C ILE A 799 -9.28 -3.83 -24.16
N GLY A 800 -10.05 -4.39 -23.21
CA GLY A 800 -11.43 -3.98 -22.98
C GLY A 800 -12.42 -4.40 -24.09
N GLU A 801 -12.04 -5.31 -24.99
CA GLU A 801 -12.94 -5.95 -25.94
C GLU A 801 -13.04 -7.46 -25.66
N LEU A 802 -14.24 -8.01 -25.80
CA LEU A 802 -14.52 -9.42 -25.57
C LEU A 802 -14.42 -10.23 -26.87
N PHE A 803 -13.54 -11.24 -26.87
CA PHE A 803 -13.32 -12.16 -27.99
C PHE A 803 -13.85 -13.56 -27.65
N LYS A 804 -14.16 -14.33 -28.70
CA LYS A 804 -14.51 -15.74 -28.60
C LYS A 804 -13.75 -16.60 -29.60
N TRP A 805 -13.49 -17.85 -29.22
CA TRP A 805 -12.96 -18.88 -30.08
C TRP A 805 -13.71 -20.18 -29.86
N LYS A 806 -14.16 -20.81 -30.94
CA LYS A 806 -14.77 -22.13 -30.91
C LYS A 806 -13.72 -23.17 -31.28
N LEU A 807 -13.68 -24.27 -30.54
CA LEU A 807 -12.72 -25.35 -30.75
C LEU A 807 -12.75 -25.82 -32.21
N GLY A 808 -11.63 -25.66 -32.92
CA GLY A 808 -11.46 -26.01 -34.33
C GLY A 808 -11.54 -24.82 -35.30
N ASP A 809 -11.99 -23.66 -34.84
CA ASP A 809 -11.97 -22.43 -35.66
C ASP A 809 -10.53 -21.93 -35.84
N PRO A 810 -10.20 -21.33 -37.01
CA PRO A 810 -8.84 -20.94 -37.35
C PRO A 810 -8.35 -19.69 -36.60
N GLU A 811 -9.26 -18.88 -36.03
CA GLU A 811 -8.93 -17.61 -35.39
C GLU A 811 -9.91 -17.22 -34.28
N TRP A 812 -9.49 -16.31 -33.40
CA TRP A 812 -10.35 -15.65 -32.43
C TRP A 812 -11.21 -14.59 -33.12
N THR A 813 -12.49 -14.50 -32.75
CA THR A 813 -13.45 -13.56 -33.34
C THR A 813 -13.95 -12.58 -32.28
N SER A 814 -14.08 -11.30 -32.64
CA SER A 814 -14.69 -10.31 -31.74
C SER A 814 -16.18 -10.59 -31.55
N THR A 815 -16.67 -10.36 -30.33
CA THR A 815 -18.11 -10.38 -30.00
C THR A 815 -18.79 -9.01 -30.19
N GLY A 816 -18.01 -7.97 -30.50
CA GLY A 816 -18.46 -6.58 -30.61
C GLY A 816 -18.77 -5.87 -29.29
N LEU A 817 -18.57 -6.53 -28.13
CA LEU A 817 -18.75 -5.91 -26.82
C LEU A 817 -17.43 -5.25 -26.37
N ILE A 818 -17.47 -3.93 -26.17
CA ILE A 818 -16.32 -3.06 -25.87
C ILE A 818 -16.61 -2.22 -24.61
N GLU A 819 -15.58 -1.92 -23.83
CA GLU A 819 -15.61 -0.97 -22.73
C GLU A 819 -15.31 0.46 -23.18
N ASP A 820 -16.14 1.41 -22.76
CA ASP A 820 -16.13 2.78 -23.32
C ASP A 820 -15.12 3.72 -22.62
N ASN A 821 -14.56 3.31 -21.48
CA ASN A 821 -13.65 4.14 -20.67
C ASN A 821 -12.29 3.46 -20.48
N HIS A 822 -11.26 3.96 -21.18
CA HIS A 822 -9.89 3.43 -21.18
C HIS A 822 -8.93 4.24 -20.28
N SER A 823 -9.41 4.85 -19.20
CA SER A 823 -8.52 5.52 -18.25
C SER A 823 -7.82 4.49 -17.37
N ASP A 824 -6.59 4.16 -17.76
CA ASP A 824 -5.57 3.42 -17.02
C ASP A 824 -5.68 1.88 -17.01
N THR A 825 -4.52 1.24 -17.17
CA THR A 825 -4.35 -0.14 -17.67
C THR A 825 -4.45 -1.25 -16.60
N SER A 826 -4.93 -0.92 -15.40
CA SER A 826 -4.74 -1.76 -14.20
C SER A 826 -5.99 -2.47 -13.67
N VAL A 827 -7.18 -2.24 -14.23
CA VAL A 827 -8.45 -2.73 -13.65
C VAL A 827 -9.13 -3.76 -14.57
N GLN A 828 -9.56 -4.92 -14.04
CA GLN A 828 -10.39 -5.92 -14.73
C GLN A 828 -11.65 -5.26 -15.33
N VAL A 829 -11.93 -5.50 -16.61
CA VAL A 829 -12.99 -4.78 -17.32
C VAL A 829 -14.29 -5.60 -17.40
N PHE A 830 -14.20 -6.91 -17.70
CA PHE A 830 -15.39 -7.77 -17.75
C PHE A 830 -15.42 -8.83 -16.66
N THR A 831 -16.61 -9.08 -16.10
CA THR A 831 -16.92 -10.32 -15.36
C THR A 831 -17.89 -11.16 -16.18
N LEU A 832 -17.51 -12.40 -16.50
CA LEU A 832 -18.27 -13.27 -17.41
C LEU A 832 -18.97 -14.43 -16.68
N ALA A 833 -20.18 -14.76 -17.14
CA ALA A 833 -20.87 -16.00 -16.79
C ALA A 833 -21.51 -16.61 -18.05
N VAL A 834 -21.28 -17.90 -18.30
CA VAL A 834 -21.71 -18.57 -19.55
C VAL A 834 -22.44 -19.88 -19.26
N SER A 835 -23.49 -20.16 -20.03
CA SER A 835 -24.23 -21.42 -19.98
C SER A 835 -24.93 -21.68 -21.31
N GLY A 836 -24.57 -22.78 -21.97
CA GLY A 836 -25.05 -23.07 -23.32
C GLY A 836 -24.64 -21.96 -24.30
N GLU A 837 -25.63 -21.32 -24.92
CA GLU A 837 -25.45 -20.18 -25.85
C GLU A 837 -25.60 -18.83 -25.15
N THR A 838 -25.99 -18.85 -23.87
CA THR A 838 -26.19 -17.64 -23.08
C THR A 838 -24.88 -17.16 -22.47
N VAL A 839 -24.57 -15.89 -22.65
CA VAL A 839 -23.41 -15.20 -22.08
C VAL A 839 -23.89 -13.97 -21.34
N TYR A 840 -23.48 -13.81 -20.10
CA TYR A 840 -23.60 -12.57 -19.35
C TYR A 840 -22.22 -11.92 -19.20
N ALA A 841 -22.16 -10.62 -19.41
CA ALA A 841 -20.95 -9.82 -19.25
C ALA A 841 -21.27 -8.59 -18.40
N GLY A 842 -20.74 -8.54 -17.18
CA GLY A 842 -20.73 -7.34 -16.35
C GLY A 842 -19.58 -6.43 -16.76
N LYS A 843 -19.87 -5.16 -17.00
CA LYS A 843 -18.90 -4.11 -17.32
C LYS A 843 -18.50 -3.32 -16.08
N TRP A 844 -17.35 -2.64 -16.15
CA TRP A 844 -16.86 -1.79 -15.05
C TRP A 844 -17.81 -0.63 -14.73
N ASP A 845 -18.52 -0.11 -15.74
CA ASP A 845 -19.53 0.95 -15.58
C ASP A 845 -20.82 0.50 -14.83
N GLY A 846 -20.83 -0.72 -14.29
CA GLY A 846 -21.92 -1.29 -13.52
C GLY A 846 -23.06 -1.86 -14.38
N LYS A 847 -22.92 -1.87 -15.71
CA LYS A 847 -23.92 -2.47 -16.61
C LYS A 847 -23.74 -3.98 -16.74
N LEU A 848 -24.85 -4.67 -16.89
CA LEU A 848 -24.91 -6.10 -17.19
C LEU A 848 -25.49 -6.31 -18.59
N PHE A 849 -24.70 -6.91 -19.46
CA PHE A 849 -25.10 -7.31 -20.80
C PHE A 849 -25.40 -8.81 -20.86
N GLN A 850 -26.39 -9.18 -21.65
CA GLN A 850 -26.76 -10.56 -21.94
C GLN A 850 -26.72 -10.80 -23.46
N SER A 851 -26.14 -11.92 -23.86
CA SER A 851 -26.27 -12.51 -25.18
C SER A 851 -26.96 -13.87 -25.05
N LEU A 852 -27.84 -14.21 -26.00
CA LEU A 852 -28.51 -15.50 -26.10
C LEU A 852 -28.00 -16.34 -27.29
N ASP A 853 -27.01 -15.84 -28.03
CA ASP A 853 -26.56 -16.36 -29.32
C ASP A 853 -25.03 -16.49 -29.40
N GLU A 854 -24.41 -16.91 -28.29
CA GLU A 854 -22.96 -17.10 -28.14
C GLU A 854 -22.15 -15.80 -28.33
N GLY A 855 -22.70 -14.64 -27.96
CA GLY A 855 -22.04 -13.34 -28.07
C GLY A 855 -22.02 -12.79 -29.50
N LYS A 856 -23.05 -13.08 -30.32
CA LYS A 856 -23.22 -12.43 -31.64
C LYS A 856 -24.04 -11.14 -31.50
N SER A 857 -24.97 -11.10 -30.55
CA SER A 857 -25.75 -9.92 -30.19
C SER A 857 -25.82 -9.74 -28.68
N TRP A 858 -25.93 -8.48 -28.25
CA TRP A 858 -25.92 -8.11 -26.84
C TRP A 858 -27.11 -7.22 -26.50
N ARG A 859 -27.70 -7.46 -25.33
CA ARG A 859 -28.78 -6.68 -24.75
C ARG A 859 -28.38 -6.20 -23.36
N ASP A 860 -28.54 -4.91 -23.09
CA ASP A 860 -28.42 -4.36 -21.73
C ASP A 860 -29.63 -4.82 -20.89
N VAL A 861 -29.36 -5.64 -19.87
CA VAL A 861 -30.36 -6.18 -18.94
C VAL A 861 -30.31 -5.52 -17.56
N THR A 862 -29.42 -4.53 -17.38
CA THR A 862 -29.33 -3.72 -16.16
C THR A 862 -30.69 -3.14 -15.74
N PRO A 863 -31.52 -2.59 -16.64
CA PRO A 863 -32.82 -2.01 -16.27
C PRO A 863 -33.84 -3.02 -15.75
N THR A 864 -33.65 -4.31 -16.03
CA THR A 864 -34.59 -5.39 -15.66
C THR A 864 -34.22 -6.11 -14.37
N LEU A 865 -33.10 -5.75 -13.75
CA LEU A 865 -32.68 -6.36 -12.49
C LEU A 865 -33.62 -5.91 -11.35
N PRO A 866 -34.10 -6.83 -10.50
CA PRO A 866 -34.97 -6.50 -9.36
C PRO A 866 -34.22 -5.72 -8.26
N ILE A 867 -32.90 -5.60 -8.40
CA ILE A 867 -32.02 -4.84 -7.53
C ILE A 867 -31.68 -3.56 -8.29
N ARG A 868 -32.03 -2.39 -7.74
CA ARG A 868 -31.37 -1.15 -8.16
C ARG A 868 -29.92 -1.29 -7.72
N LEU A 869 -29.06 -1.72 -8.64
CA LEU A 869 -27.62 -1.54 -8.47
C LEU A 869 -27.44 -0.06 -8.17
N LEU A 870 -26.97 0.25 -6.96
CA LEU A 870 -26.50 1.59 -6.64
C LEU A 870 -25.38 1.85 -7.64
N THR A 871 -25.72 2.52 -8.74
CA THR A 871 -24.73 3.15 -9.59
C THR A 871 -24.14 4.26 -8.73
N SER A 872 -23.13 3.90 -7.93
CA SER A 872 -22.09 4.84 -7.58
C SER A 872 -21.59 5.33 -8.93
N LYS A 873 -21.85 6.60 -9.24
CA LYS A 873 -21.43 7.21 -10.49
C LYS A 873 -19.93 7.45 -10.38
N ILE A 874 -19.17 6.38 -10.60
CA ILE A 874 -17.70 6.34 -10.68
C ILE A 874 -17.23 7.25 -11.80
#